data_AF-E6WZK7-F1
#
_entry.id   AF-E6WZK7-F1
#
_cell.length_a   1.000
_cell.length_b   1.000
_cell.length_c   1.000
_cell.angle_alpha   90.00
_cell.angle_beta   90.00
_cell.angle_gamma   90.00
#
_symmetry.space_group_name_H-M   'P 1'
#
loop_
_entity.id
_entity.type
_entity.pdbx_description
1 polymer ?
#
loop_
_entity_poly.entity_id
_entity_poly.type
_entity_poly.pdbx_seq_one_letter_code
_entity_poly.pdbx_strand_id
1 'polypeptide(L)'
;MKKENKIALVILVAGIVAAVIFWFVGPKSASPSPSTPATAASAPTSAPAERIILPEYNASVYADIPEVRRYLKELKESIRRGEGFLPLSDNELDERARRVQQLLLHDPKFLADTRSGGKILHNDMMRILPALVSALPDKLRPICSKHHCYQAEKYNFVTNTTTRAIVDSDGMKVLSVERFPQSQPDISLRLTRIAKAIALKAPEVRRELGHTPAPDEITMANVRGTMKESPCEDSTHLCVAPTFAQPDKAQALWAVVDLTRMRLAAAKWAGLGKTTTPACISERALQNRYIMENFCQKDQHIERDGWKITYHLTGSDGLEIRDVSFRGHPVLRSAKIVDWHVAYQERGGERLDTSHPVTLAGHRVEFVRGEGDRYLFGYNDAMGCPMFSTSVVLAFNGPQIRDLPGGKGFMLTQDFRNPKWPMACNYRYENRYEFYKDGSFRVVGVNKGRGCADHAIYRPVMRIDTDLGDGEHESFADYNGSGWHLWEHEGVSRTDEVSDAYLGRFPYRIAPVNDPAAGYYIEPNHGQFHDGSRGDHASLFVTRFHREEGDTDMLTLGSCCKLDEDGPERFITPPESIAGGANLVLWYIPRIRNDDRPGHEYCWADTVIGEDGNMHVRVWPCTVGPRFVPVSSVKEEKR
;
A
#
# COMPACT_ATOMS: atom_id res chain seq x y z
N MET A 1 65.49 30.14 9.11
CA MET A 1 64.13 29.63 8.81
C MET A 1 63.82 29.84 7.33
N LYS A 2 63.41 28.78 6.61
CA LYS A 2 62.91 28.86 5.23
C LYS A 2 61.68 29.78 5.17
N LYS A 3 61.44 30.41 4.00
CA LYS A 3 60.34 31.38 3.78
C LYS A 3 58.98 30.81 4.20
N GLU A 4 58.78 29.51 3.99
CA GLU A 4 57.60 28.74 4.41
C GLU A 4 57.41 28.74 5.94
N ASN A 5 58.48 28.58 6.72
CA ASN A 5 58.40 28.58 8.19
C ASN A 5 58.08 29.98 8.75
N LYS A 6 58.44 31.06 8.03
CA LYS A 6 58.06 32.42 8.43
C LYS A 6 56.57 32.66 8.20
N ILE A 7 56.02 32.17 7.09
CA ILE A 7 54.59 32.27 6.79
C ILE A 7 53.76 31.46 7.78
N ALA A 8 54.18 30.22 8.09
CA ALA A 8 53.52 29.39 9.09
C ALA A 8 53.51 30.04 10.49
N LEU A 9 54.62 30.67 10.90
CA LEU A 9 54.69 31.37 12.18
C LEU A 9 53.76 32.60 12.21
N VAL A 10 53.67 33.36 11.12
CA VAL A 10 52.76 34.52 11.03
C VAL A 10 51.30 34.09 11.12
N ILE A 11 50.92 33.00 10.44
CA ILE A 11 49.55 32.47 10.51
C ILE A 11 49.23 31.97 11.93
N LEU A 12 50.16 31.27 12.57
CA LEU A 12 49.98 30.77 13.93
C LEU A 12 49.81 31.92 14.93
N VAL A 13 50.64 32.96 14.84
CA VAL A 13 50.55 34.14 15.71
C VAL A 13 49.26 34.91 15.47
N ALA A 14 48.83 35.07 14.21
CA ALA A 14 47.56 35.72 13.88
C ALA A 14 46.36 34.94 14.44
N GLY A 15 46.38 33.60 14.37
CA GLY A 15 45.35 32.74 14.96
C GLY A 15 45.27 32.85 16.48
N ILE A 16 46.42 32.90 17.16
CA ILE A 16 46.48 33.06 18.63
C ILE A 16 45.93 34.44 19.03
N VAL A 17 46.29 35.50 18.31
CA VAL A 17 45.79 36.86 18.59
C VAL A 17 44.27 36.94 18.39
N ALA A 18 43.72 36.32 17.34
CA ALA A 18 42.28 36.29 17.10
C ALA A 18 41.53 35.53 18.22
N ALA A 19 42.08 34.41 18.70
CA ALA A 19 41.49 33.65 19.80
C ALA A 19 41.50 34.44 21.12
N VAL A 20 42.59 35.16 21.41
CA VAL A 20 42.70 36.02 22.60
C VAL A 20 41.69 37.17 22.52
N ILE A 21 41.53 37.83 21.36
CA ILE A 21 40.55 38.91 21.19
C ILE A 21 39.11 38.37 21.38
N PHE A 22 38.79 37.19 20.85
CA PHE A 22 37.47 36.59 21.03
C PHE A 22 37.17 36.28 22.51
N TRP A 23 38.19 35.87 23.26
CA TRP A 23 38.04 35.54 24.68
C TRP A 23 37.91 36.77 25.58
N PHE A 24 38.56 37.90 25.23
CA PHE A 24 38.49 39.13 26.02
C PHE A 24 37.38 40.11 25.58
N VAL A 25 36.83 39.98 24.37
CA VAL A 25 35.84 40.93 23.80
C VAL A 25 34.47 40.26 23.50
N GLY A 26 34.31 38.96 23.80
CA GLY A 26 33.02 38.28 23.72
C GLY A 26 31.94 38.96 24.58
N PRO A 27 30.65 38.95 24.14
CA PRO A 27 29.60 39.75 24.75
C PRO A 27 29.37 39.38 26.22
N LYS A 28 29.45 40.40 27.09
CA LYS A 28 29.19 40.32 28.53
C LYS A 28 27.76 39.84 28.78
N SER A 29 27.64 38.68 29.41
CA SER A 29 26.42 38.19 30.05
C SER A 29 25.98 39.15 31.16
N ALA A 30 24.78 39.69 31.04
CA ALA A 30 24.17 40.51 32.09
C ALA A 30 23.68 39.60 33.24
N SER A 31 24.11 39.92 34.46
CA SER A 31 23.68 39.28 35.71
C SER A 31 22.28 39.75 36.16
N PRO A 32 21.58 38.98 37.04
CA PRO A 32 20.18 39.21 37.39
C PRO A 32 20.00 40.18 38.57
N SER A 33 18.84 40.83 38.64
CA SER A 33 18.35 41.59 39.80
C SER A 33 16.90 41.18 40.15
N PRO A 34 16.41 41.48 41.38
CA PRO A 34 15.63 40.54 42.18
C PRO A 34 14.10 40.62 42.06
N SER A 35 13.48 39.46 42.31
CA SER A 35 12.10 39.14 42.76
C SER A 35 10.98 40.19 42.67
N THR A 36 9.85 39.83 42.02
CA THR A 36 8.47 39.59 42.57
C THR A 36 7.44 39.62 41.41
N PRO A 37 6.27 38.95 41.44
CA PRO A 37 5.92 37.59 41.88
C PRO A 37 5.52 36.67 40.69
N ALA A 38 5.48 35.38 40.96
CA ALA A 38 5.11 34.31 40.03
C ALA A 38 3.83 34.62 39.23
N THR A 39 3.99 34.80 37.92
CA THR A 39 2.91 34.63 36.95
C THR A 39 3.16 33.31 36.22
N ALA A 40 2.13 32.48 36.23
CA ALA A 40 2.03 31.12 35.71
C ALA A 40 3.06 30.75 34.63
N ALA A 41 3.80 29.65 34.88
CA ALA A 41 4.50 28.91 33.86
C ALA A 41 3.55 28.66 32.67
N SER A 42 3.86 29.24 31.52
CA SER A 42 3.19 28.91 30.27
C SER A 42 3.41 27.42 30.01
N ALA A 43 2.30 26.69 30.00
CA ALA A 43 2.22 25.28 29.63
C ALA A 43 3.01 25.00 28.33
N PRO A 44 3.49 23.76 28.11
CA PRO A 44 3.98 23.35 26.81
C PRO A 44 2.91 23.69 25.78
N THR A 45 3.30 24.44 24.73
CA THR A 45 2.40 24.84 23.64
C THR A 45 1.70 23.58 23.15
N SER A 46 0.42 23.47 23.50
CA SER A 46 -0.44 22.39 23.05
C SER A 46 -0.36 22.34 21.53
N ALA A 47 -0.24 21.14 20.96
CA ALA A 47 -0.53 20.95 19.54
C ALA A 47 -1.88 21.63 19.27
N PRO A 48 -1.99 22.51 18.25
CA PRO A 48 -3.23 23.20 17.98
C PRO A 48 -4.33 22.16 17.80
N ALA A 49 -5.44 22.37 18.52
CA ALA A 49 -6.58 21.47 18.46
C ALA A 49 -7.01 21.32 17.01
N GLU A 50 -7.18 20.07 16.55
CA GLU A 50 -7.75 19.79 15.25
C GLU A 50 -9.09 20.51 15.14
N ARG A 51 -9.15 21.51 14.25
CA ARG A 51 -10.33 22.34 14.08
C ARG A 51 -10.82 22.22 12.65
N ILE A 52 -12.08 21.84 12.51
CA ILE A 52 -12.80 21.82 11.24
C ILE A 52 -13.44 23.20 11.03
N ILE A 53 -13.26 23.76 9.85
CA ILE A 53 -13.88 24.99 9.38
C ILE A 53 -14.83 24.62 8.24
N LEU A 54 -16.13 24.81 8.47
CA LEU A 54 -17.14 24.67 7.43
C LEU A 54 -17.35 26.03 6.74
N PRO A 55 -17.51 26.05 5.41
CA PRO A 55 -17.71 27.30 4.68
C PRO A 55 -19.13 27.84 4.84
N GLU A 56 -19.28 29.15 4.69
CA GLU A 56 -20.59 29.83 4.73
C GLU A 56 -21.39 29.63 3.42
N TYR A 57 -20.89 28.78 2.51
CA TYR A 57 -21.51 28.34 1.25
C TYR A 57 -22.16 29.46 0.41
N ASN A 58 -21.44 30.55 0.18
CA ASN A 58 -21.83 31.51 -0.85
C ASN A 58 -21.44 30.99 -2.24
N ALA A 59 -22.44 30.53 -3.01
CA ALA A 59 -22.23 29.92 -4.32
C ALA A 59 -21.59 30.85 -5.36
N SER A 60 -21.80 32.18 -5.28
CA SER A 60 -21.24 33.12 -6.26
C SER A 60 -19.71 33.20 -6.17
N VAL A 61 -19.15 33.06 -4.97
CA VAL A 61 -17.69 33.13 -4.73
C VAL A 61 -16.95 32.07 -5.53
N TYR A 62 -17.47 30.84 -5.56
CA TYR A 62 -16.82 29.72 -6.24
C TYR A 62 -17.13 29.70 -7.75
N ALA A 63 -18.34 30.08 -8.14
CA ALA A 63 -18.74 30.12 -9.56
C ALA A 63 -17.98 31.17 -10.38
N ASP A 64 -17.48 32.23 -9.73
CA ASP A 64 -16.73 33.31 -10.36
C ASP A 64 -15.23 33.04 -10.52
N ILE A 65 -14.73 31.94 -9.94
CA ILE A 65 -13.34 31.50 -10.12
C ILE A 65 -13.11 31.18 -11.60
N PRO A 66 -12.12 31.78 -12.29
CA PRO A 66 -11.93 31.61 -13.73
C PRO A 66 -11.83 30.16 -14.19
N GLU A 67 -11.13 29.32 -13.44
CA GLU A 67 -10.96 27.90 -13.71
C GLU A 67 -12.29 27.13 -13.62
N VAL A 68 -13.09 27.40 -12.58
CA VAL A 68 -14.43 26.81 -12.40
C VAL A 68 -15.37 27.28 -13.50
N ARG A 69 -15.39 28.59 -13.79
CA ARG A 69 -16.23 29.18 -14.83
C ARG A 69 -15.91 28.59 -16.20
N ARG A 70 -14.62 28.46 -16.54
CA ARG A 70 -14.16 27.83 -17.78
C ARG A 70 -14.60 26.36 -17.84
N TYR A 71 -14.37 25.59 -16.77
CA TYR A 71 -14.77 24.18 -16.70
C TYR A 71 -16.27 23.98 -16.90
N LEU A 72 -17.09 24.75 -16.17
CA LEU A 72 -18.55 24.66 -16.28
C LEU A 72 -19.05 25.10 -17.66
N LYS A 73 -18.36 26.05 -18.31
CA LYS A 73 -18.66 26.45 -19.69
C LYS A 73 -18.35 25.29 -20.65
N GLU A 74 -17.17 24.70 -20.57
CA GLU A 74 -16.74 23.55 -21.39
C GLU A 74 -17.70 22.36 -21.22
N LEU A 75 -18.08 22.06 -19.98
CA LEU A 75 -19.05 21.01 -19.67
C LEU A 75 -20.42 21.28 -20.29
N LYS A 76 -20.95 22.51 -20.15
CA LYS A 76 -22.22 22.90 -20.77
C LYS A 76 -22.17 22.81 -22.28
N GLU A 77 -21.05 23.17 -22.90
CA GLU A 77 -20.84 23.05 -24.33
C GLU A 77 -20.78 21.58 -24.78
N SER A 78 -20.08 20.71 -24.04
CA SER A 78 -20.05 19.26 -24.27
C SER A 78 -21.44 18.63 -24.17
N ILE A 79 -22.22 19.00 -23.15
CA ILE A 79 -23.61 18.53 -23.00
C ILE A 79 -24.48 19.02 -24.16
N ARG A 80 -24.33 20.27 -24.60
CA ARG A 80 -25.06 20.82 -25.75
C ARG A 80 -24.74 20.10 -27.07
N ARG A 81 -23.50 19.64 -27.24
CA ARG A 81 -23.09 18.81 -28.39
C ARG A 81 -23.55 17.36 -28.29
N GLY A 82 -24.11 16.94 -27.15
CA GLY A 82 -24.53 15.57 -26.93
C GLY A 82 -23.41 14.62 -26.48
N GLU A 83 -22.25 15.15 -26.08
CA GLU A 83 -21.08 14.31 -25.75
C GLU A 83 -21.10 13.86 -24.28
N GLY A 84 -21.37 14.77 -23.34
CA GLY A 84 -21.36 14.46 -21.91
C GLY A 84 -20.01 14.04 -21.34
N PHE A 85 -18.95 14.25 -22.11
CA PHE A 85 -17.61 13.77 -21.83
C PHE A 85 -16.62 14.90 -22.08
N LEU A 86 -15.68 15.11 -21.15
CA LEU A 86 -14.57 16.04 -21.32
C LEU A 86 -13.26 15.26 -21.53
N PRO A 87 -12.59 15.41 -22.69
CA PRO A 87 -11.28 14.79 -22.92
C PRO A 87 -10.18 15.47 -22.09
N LEU A 88 -9.07 14.78 -21.88
CA LEU A 88 -7.83 15.37 -21.36
C LEU A 88 -7.26 16.36 -22.37
N SER A 89 -6.58 17.38 -21.86
CA SER A 89 -5.92 18.36 -22.73
C SER A 89 -4.60 17.82 -23.29
N ASP A 90 -4.17 18.35 -24.44
CA ASP A 90 -2.95 17.89 -25.12
C ASP A 90 -1.67 18.02 -24.29
N ASN A 91 -1.65 18.89 -23.28
CA ASN A 91 -0.51 19.03 -22.36
C ASN A 91 -0.46 17.97 -21.26
N GLU A 92 -1.49 17.12 -21.16
CA GLU A 92 -1.56 15.97 -20.25
C GLU A 92 -1.22 14.66 -20.98
N LEU A 93 -1.01 14.70 -22.30
CA LEU A 93 -0.92 13.52 -23.15
C LEU A 93 0.36 13.51 -23.98
N ASP A 94 1.06 12.38 -23.94
CA ASP A 94 2.05 12.05 -24.96
C ASP A 94 1.36 11.78 -26.32
N GLU A 95 2.16 11.64 -27.38
CA GLU A 95 1.65 11.47 -28.75
C GLU A 95 0.76 10.23 -28.93
N ARG A 96 1.10 9.11 -28.28
CA ARG A 96 0.30 7.86 -28.32
C ARG A 96 -0.97 8.01 -27.49
N ALA A 97 -0.88 8.62 -26.32
CA ALA A 97 -2.00 8.89 -25.44
C ALA A 97 -3.06 9.77 -26.12
N ARG A 98 -2.65 10.72 -26.98
CA ARG A 98 -3.59 11.49 -27.83
C ARG A 98 -4.34 10.60 -28.83
N ARG A 99 -3.66 9.65 -29.48
CA ARG A 99 -4.30 8.67 -30.39
C ARG A 99 -5.25 7.75 -29.63
N VAL A 100 -4.85 7.27 -28.46
CA VAL A 100 -5.68 6.46 -27.56
C VAL A 100 -6.95 7.23 -27.17
N GLN A 101 -6.82 8.50 -26.81
CA GLN A 101 -7.97 9.35 -26.51
C GLN A 101 -8.92 9.46 -27.71
N GLN A 102 -8.39 9.73 -28.91
CA GLN A 102 -9.20 9.82 -30.14
C GLN A 102 -9.97 8.52 -30.39
N LEU A 103 -9.35 7.37 -30.17
CA LEU A 103 -10.02 6.08 -30.33
C LEU A 103 -11.16 5.90 -29.30
N LEU A 104 -10.90 6.20 -28.02
CA LEU A 104 -11.87 6.06 -26.94
C LEU A 104 -13.06 7.01 -27.07
N LEU A 105 -12.85 8.20 -27.67
CA LEU A 105 -13.90 9.16 -28.01
C LEU A 105 -14.93 8.62 -29.03
N HIS A 106 -14.64 7.48 -29.67
CA HIS A 106 -15.54 6.83 -30.62
C HIS A 106 -15.93 5.40 -30.20
N ASP A 107 -15.43 4.89 -29.06
CA ASP A 107 -15.73 3.53 -28.63
C ASP A 107 -17.08 3.45 -27.89
N PRO A 108 -18.07 2.69 -28.42
CA PRO A 108 -19.41 2.65 -27.83
C PRO A 108 -19.44 1.98 -26.46
N LYS A 109 -18.53 1.03 -26.17
CA LYS A 109 -18.48 0.37 -24.87
C LYS A 109 -17.91 1.30 -23.82
N PHE A 110 -16.86 2.05 -24.15
CA PHE A 110 -16.27 3.05 -23.28
C PHE A 110 -17.22 4.22 -23.03
N LEU A 111 -18.04 4.59 -24.02
CA LEU A 111 -19.00 5.69 -23.89
C LEU A 111 -20.37 5.27 -23.33
N ALA A 112 -20.64 3.98 -23.10
CA ALA A 112 -21.99 3.51 -22.77
C ALA A 112 -22.60 4.17 -21.50
N ASP A 113 -21.77 4.51 -20.51
CA ASP A 113 -22.16 5.19 -19.26
C ASP A 113 -22.16 6.73 -19.36
N THR A 114 -21.95 7.31 -20.56
CA THR A 114 -22.16 8.75 -20.76
C THR A 114 -23.64 9.12 -20.87
N ARG A 115 -24.53 8.13 -20.97
CA ARG A 115 -25.97 8.33 -21.13
C ARG A 115 -26.75 7.31 -20.30
N SER A 116 -27.88 7.73 -19.74
CA SER A 116 -28.84 6.82 -19.08
C SER A 116 -30.25 7.39 -19.18
N GLY A 117 -31.22 6.56 -19.58
CA GLY A 117 -32.62 6.98 -19.73
C GLY A 117 -32.83 8.19 -20.65
N GLY A 118 -32.06 8.29 -21.74
CA GLY A 118 -32.08 9.43 -22.67
C GLY A 118 -31.38 10.70 -22.17
N LYS A 119 -30.91 10.73 -20.91
CA LYS A 119 -30.16 11.85 -20.34
C LYS A 119 -28.67 11.67 -20.56
N ILE A 120 -27.97 12.79 -20.70
CA ILE A 120 -26.51 12.86 -20.76
C ILE A 120 -25.97 12.99 -19.33
N LEU A 121 -25.02 12.14 -18.98
CA LEU A 121 -24.37 12.11 -17.68
C LEU A 121 -22.99 12.76 -17.78
N HIS A 122 -22.63 13.55 -16.77
CA HIS A 122 -21.32 14.21 -16.73
C HIS A 122 -20.20 13.20 -16.49
N ASN A 123 -19.32 13.09 -17.49
CA ASN A 123 -18.11 12.30 -17.42
C ASN A 123 -16.89 13.17 -17.70
N ASP A 124 -15.78 12.89 -17.03
CA ASP A 124 -14.48 13.52 -17.32
C ASP A 124 -13.43 12.42 -17.50
N MET A 125 -12.53 12.61 -18.46
CA MET A 125 -11.35 11.78 -18.63
C MET A 125 -10.35 12.14 -17.55
N MET A 126 -9.92 11.14 -16.80
CA MET A 126 -9.09 11.33 -15.60
C MET A 126 -7.62 11.13 -15.90
N ARG A 127 -7.29 10.08 -16.67
CA ARG A 127 -5.92 9.78 -17.09
C ARG A 127 -5.87 8.87 -18.30
N ILE A 128 -4.76 8.98 -19.05
CA ILE A 128 -4.33 8.02 -20.06
C ILE A 128 -2.84 7.83 -19.87
N LEU A 129 -2.41 6.62 -19.54
CA LEU A 129 -1.03 6.30 -19.20
C LEU A 129 -0.66 4.89 -19.69
N PRO A 130 0.63 4.58 -19.89
CA PRO A 130 1.05 3.22 -20.23
C PRO A 130 0.50 2.21 -19.22
N ALA A 131 -0.09 1.12 -19.72
CA ALA A 131 -0.76 0.14 -18.87
C ALA A 131 0.24 -0.53 -17.90
N LEU A 132 -0.16 -0.67 -16.63
CA LEU A 132 0.56 -1.52 -15.69
C LEU A 132 0.30 -2.98 -16.04
N VAL A 133 1.32 -3.84 -15.95
CA VAL A 133 1.17 -5.26 -16.29
C VAL A 133 0.16 -5.94 -15.38
N SER A 134 0.15 -5.55 -14.10
CA SER A 134 -0.76 -6.06 -13.08
C SER A 134 -2.23 -5.65 -13.30
N ALA A 135 -2.47 -4.59 -14.06
CA ALA A 135 -3.81 -4.17 -14.49
C ALA A 135 -4.29 -4.89 -15.77
N LEU A 136 -3.42 -5.67 -16.42
CA LEU A 136 -3.74 -6.37 -17.66
C LEU A 136 -4.34 -7.76 -17.36
N PRO A 137 -5.54 -8.08 -17.90
CA PRO A 137 -6.04 -9.43 -17.96
C PRO A 137 -5.06 -10.35 -18.71
N ASP A 138 -4.95 -11.63 -18.32
CA ASP A 138 -4.04 -12.60 -18.94
C ASP A 138 -4.16 -12.64 -20.48
N LYS A 139 -5.39 -12.64 -21.00
CA LYS A 139 -5.66 -12.64 -22.45
C LYS A 139 -5.10 -11.43 -23.21
N LEU A 140 -4.82 -10.32 -22.52
CA LEU A 140 -4.31 -9.09 -23.12
C LEU A 140 -2.78 -8.95 -22.98
N ARG A 141 -2.16 -9.65 -22.03
CA ARG A 141 -0.70 -9.56 -21.81
C ARG A 141 0.13 -9.93 -23.04
N PRO A 142 -0.17 -10.99 -23.81
CA PRO A 142 0.59 -11.31 -25.04
C PRO A 142 0.50 -10.24 -26.12
N ILE A 143 -0.58 -9.43 -26.13
CA ILE A 143 -0.73 -8.30 -27.05
C ILE A 143 0.13 -7.15 -26.54
N CYS A 144 -0.03 -6.79 -25.28
CA CYS A 144 0.65 -5.65 -24.66
C CYS A 144 2.14 -5.87 -24.37
N SER A 145 2.64 -7.10 -24.49
CA SER A 145 4.09 -7.38 -24.48
C SER A 145 4.75 -7.09 -25.83
N LYS A 146 3.97 -7.06 -26.92
CA LYS A 146 4.45 -6.76 -28.28
C LYS A 146 4.10 -5.36 -28.73
N HIS A 147 2.97 -4.84 -28.26
CA HIS A 147 2.43 -3.54 -28.63
C HIS A 147 2.39 -2.60 -27.41
N HIS A 148 2.41 -1.30 -27.66
CA HIS A 148 2.27 -0.29 -26.62
C HIS A 148 0.81 -0.20 -26.18
N CYS A 149 0.50 -0.77 -25.01
CA CYS A 149 -0.82 -0.65 -24.40
C CYS A 149 -0.91 0.52 -23.41
N TYR A 150 -2.07 1.18 -23.42
CA TYR A 150 -2.41 2.25 -22.50
C TYR A 150 -3.62 1.87 -21.66
N GLN A 151 -3.59 2.26 -20.38
CA GLN A 151 -4.73 2.30 -19.50
C GLN A 151 -5.34 3.70 -19.52
N ALA A 152 -6.63 3.78 -19.78
CA ALA A 152 -7.40 5.01 -19.74
C ALA A 152 -8.51 4.91 -18.70
N GLU A 153 -8.68 5.97 -17.91
CA GLU A 153 -9.74 6.04 -16.90
C GLU A 153 -10.62 7.26 -17.12
N LYS A 154 -11.92 7.01 -17.09
CA LYS A 154 -12.99 8.00 -17.09
C LYS A 154 -13.77 7.88 -15.81
N TYR A 155 -14.27 8.99 -15.28
CA TYR A 155 -15.15 8.98 -14.13
C TYR A 155 -16.49 9.61 -14.46
N ASN A 156 -17.57 8.95 -14.02
CA ASN A 156 -18.93 9.43 -14.09
C ASN A 156 -19.32 10.07 -12.75
N PHE A 157 -19.50 11.40 -12.76
CA PHE A 157 -19.84 12.17 -11.56
C PHE A 157 -21.26 11.94 -11.05
N VAL A 158 -22.15 11.39 -11.87
CA VAL A 158 -23.56 11.15 -11.50
C VAL A 158 -23.72 9.80 -10.83
N THR A 159 -23.04 8.77 -11.34
CA THR A 159 -23.16 7.39 -10.83
C THR A 159 -22.03 7.00 -9.88
N ASN A 160 -21.07 7.90 -9.60
CA ASN A 160 -19.87 7.62 -8.82
C ASN A 160 -19.16 6.36 -9.35
N THR A 161 -18.90 6.31 -10.65
CA THR A 161 -18.37 5.11 -11.32
C THR A 161 -17.11 5.44 -12.09
N THR A 162 -16.06 4.65 -11.89
CA THR A 162 -14.86 4.69 -12.73
C THR A 162 -14.99 3.66 -13.84
N THR A 163 -14.74 4.08 -15.07
CA THR A 163 -14.64 3.20 -16.25
C THR A 163 -13.19 3.16 -16.68
N ARG A 164 -12.60 1.96 -16.71
CA ARG A 164 -11.21 1.71 -17.15
C ARG A 164 -11.22 1.01 -18.49
N ALA A 165 -10.37 1.47 -19.42
CA ALA A 165 -10.13 0.80 -20.68
C ALA A 165 -8.65 0.44 -20.84
N ILE A 166 -8.39 -0.72 -21.45
CA ILE A 166 -7.08 -1.07 -21.99
C ILE A 166 -7.12 -0.90 -23.50
N VAL A 167 -6.17 -0.15 -24.04
CA VAL A 167 -6.11 0.21 -25.46
C VAL A 167 -4.75 -0.15 -26.03
N ASP A 168 -4.76 -0.91 -27.12
CA ASP A 168 -3.59 -1.12 -27.96
C ASP A 168 -3.39 0.11 -28.85
N SER A 169 -2.35 0.89 -28.57
CA SER A 169 -2.06 2.14 -29.30
C SER A 169 -1.35 1.91 -30.64
N ASP A 170 -0.77 0.74 -30.86
CA ASP A 170 -0.11 0.39 -32.12
C ASP A 170 -1.12 -0.24 -33.09
N GLY A 171 -1.94 -1.17 -32.59
CA GLY A 171 -3.06 -1.77 -33.32
C GLY A 171 -4.31 -0.91 -33.40
N MET A 172 -4.32 0.25 -32.74
CA MET A 172 -5.44 1.21 -32.69
C MET A 172 -6.77 0.55 -32.30
N LYS A 173 -6.75 -0.25 -31.23
CA LYS A 173 -7.90 -1.07 -30.81
C LYS A 173 -8.15 -0.97 -29.31
N VAL A 174 -9.42 -0.75 -28.92
CA VAL A 174 -9.85 -0.91 -27.53
C VAL A 174 -9.95 -2.41 -27.22
N LEU A 175 -9.12 -2.88 -26.29
CA LEU A 175 -9.00 -4.30 -25.95
C LEU A 175 -9.99 -4.72 -24.86
N SER A 176 -10.18 -3.88 -23.84
CA SER A 176 -11.17 -4.10 -22.78
C SER A 176 -11.73 -2.78 -22.26
N VAL A 177 -12.95 -2.87 -21.69
CA VAL A 177 -13.61 -1.80 -20.95
C VAL A 177 -14.26 -2.44 -19.74
N GLU A 178 -13.85 -2.01 -18.54
CA GLU A 178 -14.32 -2.49 -17.24
C GLU A 178 -14.89 -1.31 -16.45
N ARG A 179 -15.89 -1.58 -15.59
CA ARG A 179 -16.58 -0.57 -14.78
C ARG A 179 -16.46 -0.91 -13.31
N PHE A 180 -16.18 0.10 -12.51
CA PHE A 180 -16.00 0.02 -11.07
C PHE A 180 -17.02 0.97 -10.41
N PRO A 181 -18.23 0.47 -10.09
CA PRO A 181 -19.24 1.25 -9.38
C PRO A 181 -18.73 1.67 -7.99
N GLN A 182 -19.16 2.84 -7.52
CA GLN A 182 -18.74 3.42 -6.24
C GLN A 182 -17.22 3.55 -6.06
N SER A 183 -16.50 3.69 -7.18
CA SER A 183 -15.04 3.82 -7.20
C SER A 183 -14.62 5.11 -7.87
N GLN A 184 -13.61 5.77 -7.29
CA GLN A 184 -13.09 7.07 -7.72
C GLN A 184 -11.62 6.91 -8.14
N PRO A 185 -11.21 7.49 -9.28
CA PRO A 185 -9.82 7.43 -9.72
C PRO A 185 -9.02 8.62 -9.17
N ASP A 186 -7.72 8.65 -9.46
CA ASP A 186 -6.95 9.89 -9.35
C ASP A 186 -7.48 10.94 -10.33
N ILE A 187 -7.33 12.21 -9.97
CA ILE A 187 -7.87 13.33 -10.74
C ILE A 187 -6.92 13.82 -11.85
N SER A 188 -7.49 14.37 -12.93
CA SER A 188 -6.73 15.00 -14.02
C SER A 188 -6.00 16.27 -13.58
N LEU A 189 -5.06 16.76 -14.41
CA LEU A 189 -4.36 18.02 -14.15
C LEU A 189 -5.32 19.21 -14.24
N ARG A 190 -6.33 19.15 -15.11
CA ARG A 190 -7.42 20.13 -15.16
C ARG A 190 -8.14 20.23 -13.82
N LEU A 191 -8.60 19.11 -13.27
CA LEU A 191 -9.29 19.08 -11.98
C LEU A 191 -8.34 19.48 -10.82
N THR A 192 -7.07 19.13 -10.92
CA THR A 192 -6.04 19.57 -9.96
C THR A 192 -5.88 21.09 -9.96
N ARG A 193 -5.87 21.73 -11.14
CA ARG A 193 -5.83 23.20 -11.26
C ARG A 193 -7.08 23.85 -10.68
N ILE A 194 -8.26 23.25 -10.90
CA ILE A 194 -9.53 23.73 -10.35
C ILE A 194 -9.53 23.62 -8.82
N ALA A 195 -9.09 22.49 -8.27
CA ALA A 195 -8.98 22.30 -6.83
C ALA A 195 -8.07 23.35 -6.19
N LYS A 196 -6.88 23.58 -6.78
CA LYS A 196 -5.97 24.66 -6.35
C LYS A 196 -6.64 26.03 -6.39
N ALA A 197 -7.31 26.37 -7.50
CA ALA A 197 -7.96 27.67 -7.65
C ALA A 197 -9.06 27.89 -6.60
N ILE A 198 -9.88 26.87 -6.32
CA ILE A 198 -10.89 26.90 -5.26
C ILE A 198 -10.23 27.13 -3.90
N ALA A 199 -9.19 26.37 -3.57
CA ALA A 199 -8.49 26.51 -2.30
C ALA A 199 -7.86 27.90 -2.12
N LEU A 200 -7.24 28.45 -3.17
CA LEU A 200 -6.60 29.78 -3.13
C LEU A 200 -7.59 30.93 -2.99
N LYS A 201 -8.82 30.77 -3.51
CA LYS A 201 -9.85 31.81 -3.52
C LYS A 201 -10.90 31.65 -2.42
N ALA A 202 -10.90 30.53 -1.70
CA ALA A 202 -11.83 30.29 -0.61
C ALA A 202 -11.63 31.32 0.52
N PRO A 203 -12.69 32.06 0.91
CA PRO A 203 -12.62 33.04 2.00
C PRO A 203 -12.16 32.44 3.32
N GLU A 204 -12.59 31.21 3.61
CA GLU A 204 -12.25 30.45 4.81
C GLU A 204 -10.75 30.16 4.87
N VAL A 205 -10.16 29.68 3.77
CA VAL A 205 -8.72 29.39 3.69
C VAL A 205 -7.90 30.66 3.93
N ARG A 206 -8.25 31.77 3.28
CA ARG A 206 -7.58 33.06 3.49
C ARG A 206 -7.70 33.55 4.94
N ARG A 207 -8.86 33.38 5.56
CA ARG A 207 -9.11 33.77 6.95
C ARG A 207 -8.25 32.97 7.92
N GLU A 208 -8.15 31.66 7.70
CA GLU A 208 -7.38 30.75 8.54
C GLU A 208 -5.86 30.94 8.38
N LEU A 209 -5.39 31.15 7.15
CA LEU A 209 -3.96 31.42 6.91
C LEU A 209 -3.53 32.80 7.41
N GLY A 210 -4.46 33.77 7.48
CA GLY A 210 -4.19 35.16 7.87
C GLY A 210 -3.60 36.01 6.74
N HIS A 211 -3.44 35.45 5.54
CA HIS A 211 -2.96 36.11 4.33
C HIS A 211 -3.61 35.50 3.08
N THR A 212 -3.45 36.15 1.92
CA THR A 212 -3.89 35.59 0.64
C THR A 212 -2.84 34.59 0.15
N PRO A 213 -3.15 33.28 0.10
CA PRO A 213 -2.15 32.29 -0.29
C PRO A 213 -1.78 32.39 -1.77
N ALA A 214 -0.51 32.12 -2.06
CA ALA A 214 0.03 31.99 -3.41
C ALA A 214 0.01 30.52 -3.90
N PRO A 215 0.01 30.27 -5.23
CA PRO A 215 -0.09 28.91 -5.77
C PRO A 215 1.02 27.94 -5.35
N ASP A 216 2.21 28.45 -5.07
CA ASP A 216 3.40 27.71 -4.63
C ASP A 216 3.35 27.32 -3.14
N GLU A 217 2.44 27.91 -2.36
CA GLU A 217 2.18 27.50 -0.96
C GLU A 217 1.40 26.18 -0.86
N ILE A 218 0.83 25.69 -1.98
CA ILE A 218 0.13 24.40 -2.03
C ILE A 218 1.15 23.27 -2.25
N THR A 219 1.38 22.47 -1.22
CA THR A 219 2.36 21.37 -1.23
C THR A 219 1.80 20.05 -1.75
N MET A 220 0.49 19.84 -1.62
CA MET A 220 -0.24 18.69 -2.17
C MET A 220 -1.56 19.18 -2.74
N ALA A 221 -2.01 18.67 -3.87
CA ALA A 221 -3.19 19.22 -4.57
C ALA A 221 -4.24 18.19 -4.99
N ASN A 222 -3.87 16.92 -5.02
CA ASN A 222 -4.67 15.82 -5.55
C ASN A 222 -4.87 14.67 -4.54
N VAL A 223 -4.47 14.84 -3.28
CA VAL A 223 -4.67 13.84 -2.23
C VAL A 223 -6.17 13.71 -1.97
N ARG A 224 -6.69 12.48 -1.95
CA ARG A 224 -8.09 12.20 -1.65
C ARG A 224 -8.44 12.76 -0.26
N GLY A 225 -9.50 13.57 -0.21
CA GLY A 225 -9.92 14.25 1.03
C GLY A 225 -11.29 13.77 1.48
N THR A 226 -11.36 13.12 2.65
CA THR A 226 -12.61 12.87 3.36
C THR A 226 -12.70 13.82 4.56
N MET A 227 -13.91 14.29 4.87
CA MET A 227 -14.11 15.16 6.02
C MET A 227 -15.49 14.96 6.64
N LYS A 228 -15.48 14.66 7.93
CA LYS A 228 -16.67 14.55 8.77
C LYS A 228 -17.49 15.85 8.74
N GLU A 229 -18.81 15.74 8.73
CA GLU A 229 -19.77 16.85 8.67
C GLU A 229 -19.70 17.68 7.38
N SER A 230 -19.15 17.09 6.30
CA SER A 230 -19.09 17.71 4.98
C SER A 230 -19.69 16.81 3.91
N PRO A 231 -20.02 17.33 2.71
CA PRO A 231 -20.43 16.50 1.58
C PRO A 231 -19.39 15.44 1.15
N CYS A 232 -18.15 15.55 1.63
CA CYS A 232 -17.05 14.61 1.39
C CYS A 232 -16.92 13.54 2.49
N GLU A 233 -17.92 13.40 3.37
CA GLU A 233 -17.98 12.33 4.38
C GLU A 233 -18.38 10.99 3.75
N ASP A 234 -19.46 10.98 2.95
CA ASP A 234 -20.13 9.75 2.48
C ASP A 234 -19.68 9.25 1.08
N SER A 235 -18.47 9.62 0.64
CA SER A 235 -17.75 9.06 -0.52
C SER A 235 -18.38 9.11 -1.93
N THR A 236 -19.61 9.62 -2.10
CA THR A 236 -20.23 9.76 -3.44
C THR A 236 -19.74 10.99 -4.21
N HIS A 237 -19.13 11.94 -3.51
CA HIS A 237 -18.52 13.12 -4.10
C HIS A 237 -17.03 12.90 -4.35
N LEU A 238 -16.52 13.40 -5.47
CA LEU A 238 -15.09 13.38 -5.78
C LEU A 238 -14.41 14.54 -5.04
N CYS A 239 -13.66 14.23 -3.99
CA CYS A 239 -13.06 15.23 -3.12
C CYS A 239 -11.54 15.08 -3.00
N VAL A 240 -10.85 16.22 -3.05
CA VAL A 240 -9.38 16.31 -2.89
C VAL A 240 -9.00 17.40 -1.91
N ALA A 241 -7.85 17.29 -1.27
CA ALA A 241 -7.40 18.21 -0.23
C ALA A 241 -6.11 18.97 -0.61
N PRO A 242 -6.20 20.04 -1.42
CA PRO A 242 -5.15 21.05 -1.50
C PRO A 242 -4.64 21.46 -0.12
N THR A 243 -3.33 21.30 0.10
CA THR A 243 -2.71 21.41 1.42
C THR A 243 -1.72 22.57 1.46
N PHE A 244 -1.90 23.46 2.43
CA PHE A 244 -0.99 24.57 2.73
C PHE A 244 -0.14 24.19 3.94
N ALA A 245 1.11 23.80 3.70
CA ALA A 245 2.02 23.45 4.79
C ALA A 245 2.62 24.70 5.42
N GLN A 246 2.73 24.71 6.75
CA GLN A 246 3.49 25.69 7.52
C GLN A 246 4.59 24.95 8.29
N PRO A 247 5.72 24.63 7.64
CA PRO A 247 6.78 23.80 8.22
C PRO A 247 7.31 24.35 9.54
N ASP A 248 7.47 25.67 9.63
CA ASP A 248 7.94 26.37 10.85
C ASP A 248 7.02 26.18 12.04
N LYS A 249 5.72 25.97 11.78
CA LYS A 249 4.68 25.76 12.79
C LYS A 249 4.27 24.28 12.93
N ALA A 250 4.95 23.38 12.20
CA ALA A 250 4.69 21.94 12.17
C ALA A 250 3.20 21.58 11.96
N GLN A 251 2.49 22.36 11.13
CA GLN A 251 1.07 22.17 10.84
C GLN A 251 0.78 22.40 9.36
N ALA A 252 -0.38 21.95 8.90
CA ALA A 252 -0.93 22.24 7.59
C ALA A 252 -2.42 22.53 7.68
N LEU A 253 -2.86 23.41 6.79
CA LEU A 253 -4.27 23.60 6.50
C LEU A 253 -4.65 22.75 5.28
N TRP A 254 -5.55 21.80 5.48
CA TRP A 254 -6.13 20.98 4.42
C TRP A 254 -7.41 21.66 3.95
N ALA A 255 -7.44 22.14 2.71
CA ALA A 255 -8.63 22.69 2.09
C ALA A 255 -9.32 21.58 1.30
N VAL A 256 -10.32 20.92 1.87
CA VAL A 256 -11.06 19.85 1.21
C VAL A 256 -12.01 20.46 0.18
N VAL A 257 -11.72 20.20 -1.09
CA VAL A 257 -12.47 20.68 -2.24
C VAL A 257 -13.34 19.57 -2.79
N ASP A 258 -14.64 19.86 -2.90
CA ASP A 258 -15.64 19.03 -3.56
C ASP A 258 -15.64 19.38 -5.06
N LEU A 259 -15.05 18.52 -5.88
CA LEU A 259 -15.00 18.68 -7.33
C LEU A 259 -16.33 18.26 -8.00
N THR A 260 -17.22 17.57 -7.30
CA THR A 260 -18.58 17.32 -7.79
C THR A 260 -19.40 18.61 -7.78
N ARG A 261 -19.23 19.43 -6.73
CA ARG A 261 -19.94 20.72 -6.58
C ARG A 261 -19.12 21.96 -6.93
N MET A 262 -17.84 21.79 -7.26
CA MET A 262 -16.89 22.84 -7.62
C MET A 262 -16.76 23.94 -6.54
N ARG A 263 -16.59 23.53 -5.27
CA ARG A 263 -16.50 24.45 -4.13
C ARG A 263 -15.68 23.85 -2.99
N LEU A 264 -15.28 24.69 -2.03
CA LEU A 264 -14.75 24.20 -0.76
C LEU A 264 -15.84 23.42 -0.01
N ALA A 265 -15.52 22.23 0.47
CA ALA A 265 -16.37 21.43 1.36
C ALA A 265 -16.07 21.75 2.83
N ALA A 266 -14.79 21.84 3.18
CA ALA A 266 -14.30 22.15 4.51
C ALA A 266 -12.83 22.57 4.46
N ALA A 267 -12.33 23.17 5.55
CA ALA A 267 -10.90 23.28 5.80
C ALA A 267 -10.57 22.70 7.19
N LYS A 268 -9.38 22.12 7.36
CA LYS A 268 -8.95 21.54 8.65
C LYS A 268 -7.47 21.82 8.91
N TRP A 269 -7.14 22.22 10.14
CA TRP A 269 -5.76 22.21 10.61
C TRP A 269 -5.33 20.81 11.08
N ALA A 270 -4.18 20.36 10.60
CA ALA A 270 -3.55 19.09 10.96
C ALA A 270 -2.07 19.29 11.32
N GLY A 271 -1.55 18.55 12.30
CA GLY A 271 -0.12 18.56 12.63
C GLY A 271 0.70 17.79 11.58
N LEU A 272 1.78 18.39 11.05
CA LEU A 272 2.66 17.77 10.05
C LEU A 272 3.95 17.14 10.63
N GLY A 273 4.30 17.48 11.87
CA GLY A 273 5.66 17.25 12.40
C GLY A 273 6.72 18.08 11.66
N LYS A 274 7.94 18.18 12.20
CA LYS A 274 9.04 18.94 11.57
C LYS A 274 9.58 18.18 10.35
N THR A 275 9.67 18.84 9.20
CA THR A 275 10.28 18.28 7.97
C THR A 275 11.22 19.33 7.37
N THR A 276 12.50 18.99 7.15
CA THR A 276 13.60 19.97 6.95
C THR A 276 14.15 20.07 5.51
N THR A 277 13.51 19.48 4.48
CA THR A 277 14.13 19.42 3.14
C THR A 277 13.16 19.73 1.98
N PRO A 278 13.46 20.71 1.09
CA PRO A 278 12.66 21.02 -0.11
C PRO A 278 12.76 19.95 -1.22
N ALA A 279 11.74 19.83 -2.07
CA ALA A 279 11.65 18.87 -3.17
C ALA A 279 12.30 19.39 -4.48
N CYS A 280 13.58 19.06 -4.70
CA CYS A 280 14.20 19.04 -6.04
C CYS A 280 13.93 17.68 -6.74
N ILE A 281 14.32 17.52 -8.02
CA ILE A 281 14.50 16.16 -8.59
C ILE A 281 15.52 15.45 -7.69
N SER A 282 15.01 14.64 -6.79
CA SER A 282 15.80 13.89 -5.85
C SER A 282 16.24 12.58 -6.47
N GLU A 283 17.28 11.97 -5.92
CA GLU A 283 17.63 10.58 -6.20
C GLU A 283 16.39 9.67 -6.11
N ARG A 284 15.50 9.95 -5.15
CA ARG A 284 14.21 9.26 -5.01
C ARG A 284 13.31 9.42 -6.23
N ALA A 285 13.22 10.61 -6.83
CA ALA A 285 12.42 10.81 -8.04
C ALA A 285 12.97 10.02 -9.24
N LEU A 286 14.30 9.93 -9.39
CA LEU A 286 14.93 9.11 -10.44
C LEU A 286 14.72 7.62 -10.18
N GLN A 287 14.90 7.18 -8.94
CA GLN A 287 14.61 5.82 -8.52
C GLN A 287 13.16 5.42 -8.79
N ASN A 288 12.19 6.29 -8.46
CA ASN A 288 10.78 6.01 -8.71
C ASN A 288 10.50 5.78 -10.19
N ARG A 289 11.08 6.59 -11.09
CA ARG A 289 10.94 6.39 -12.54
C ARG A 289 11.54 5.06 -12.99
N TYR A 290 12.73 4.73 -12.51
CA TYR A 290 13.38 3.46 -12.82
C TYR A 290 12.52 2.27 -12.36
N ILE A 291 11.97 2.33 -11.15
CA ILE A 291 11.09 1.29 -10.63
C ILE A 291 9.85 1.13 -11.50
N MET A 292 9.22 2.25 -11.88
CA MET A 292 8.03 2.20 -12.74
C MET A 292 8.31 1.53 -14.08
N GLU A 293 9.36 1.96 -14.77
CA GLU A 293 9.66 1.49 -16.12
C GLU A 293 10.09 0.02 -16.14
N ASN A 294 10.81 -0.44 -15.11
CA ASN A 294 11.46 -1.75 -15.13
C ASN A 294 10.74 -2.81 -14.30
N PHE A 295 9.92 -2.43 -13.33
CA PHE A 295 9.26 -3.41 -12.46
C PHE A 295 7.74 -3.26 -12.40
N CYS A 296 7.17 -2.09 -12.70
CA CYS A 296 5.71 -1.92 -12.69
C CYS A 296 5.07 -2.09 -14.07
N GLN A 297 5.78 -1.66 -15.11
CA GLN A 297 5.28 -1.66 -16.50
C GLN A 297 5.83 -2.82 -17.32
N LYS A 298 6.69 -3.66 -16.73
CA LYS A 298 7.35 -4.77 -17.42
C LYS A 298 7.44 -5.96 -16.49
N ASP A 299 7.11 -7.13 -17.05
CA ASP A 299 7.45 -8.40 -16.43
C ASP A 299 8.96 -8.59 -16.40
N GLN A 300 9.42 -9.16 -15.30
CA GLN A 300 10.76 -9.68 -15.13
C GLN A 300 10.71 -11.20 -15.03
N HIS A 301 11.82 -11.85 -15.36
CA HIS A 301 11.90 -13.32 -15.36
C HIS A 301 13.09 -13.80 -14.55
N ILE A 302 12.89 -14.89 -13.82
CA ILE A 302 13.93 -15.64 -13.11
C ILE A 302 13.93 -17.05 -13.67
N GLU A 303 15.10 -17.55 -14.05
CA GLU A 303 15.34 -18.95 -14.33
C GLU A 303 16.55 -19.41 -13.50
N ARG A 304 16.31 -20.15 -12.43
CA ARG A 304 17.35 -20.50 -11.45
C ARG A 304 16.97 -21.71 -10.62
N ASP A 305 17.92 -22.61 -10.36
CA ASP A 305 17.75 -23.78 -9.47
C ASP A 305 16.54 -24.66 -9.85
N GLY A 306 16.20 -24.71 -11.15
CA GLY A 306 15.03 -25.43 -11.68
C GLY A 306 13.73 -24.62 -11.64
N TRP A 307 13.70 -23.45 -11.01
CA TRP A 307 12.55 -22.56 -11.00
C TRP A 307 12.53 -21.65 -12.22
N LYS A 308 11.34 -21.45 -12.77
CA LYS A 308 11.04 -20.38 -13.72
C LYS A 308 9.90 -19.55 -13.16
N ILE A 309 10.11 -18.25 -13.04
CA ILE A 309 9.19 -17.31 -12.38
C ILE A 309 9.09 -16.05 -13.22
N THR A 310 7.87 -15.56 -13.43
CA THR A 310 7.62 -14.19 -13.87
C THR A 310 7.29 -13.33 -12.65
N TYR A 311 7.78 -12.09 -12.58
CA TYR A 311 7.47 -11.20 -11.47
C TYR A 311 7.40 -9.73 -11.88
N HIS A 312 6.61 -8.96 -11.14
CA HIS A 312 6.50 -7.51 -11.30
C HIS A 312 5.97 -6.87 -10.00
N LEU A 313 6.02 -5.55 -9.92
CA LEU A 313 5.36 -4.77 -8.89
C LEU A 313 3.98 -4.34 -9.37
N THR A 314 3.01 -4.45 -8.46
CA THR A 314 1.62 -4.10 -8.70
C THR A 314 1.32 -2.66 -8.27
N GLY A 315 0.18 -2.13 -8.70
CA GLY A 315 -0.29 -0.81 -8.27
C GLY A 315 -0.78 -0.77 -6.82
N SER A 316 -1.12 -1.90 -6.20
CA SER A 316 -1.78 -1.95 -4.87
C SER A 316 -1.44 -3.15 -3.98
N ASP A 317 -0.94 -4.25 -4.55
CA ASP A 317 -0.82 -5.58 -3.93
C ASP A 317 0.65 -6.02 -3.72
N GLY A 318 1.56 -5.05 -3.73
CA GLY A 318 2.99 -5.26 -3.53
C GLY A 318 3.69 -5.95 -4.70
N LEU A 319 4.60 -6.87 -4.37
CA LEU A 319 5.32 -7.70 -5.34
C LEU A 319 4.46 -8.91 -5.70
N GLU A 320 4.26 -9.16 -6.99
CA GLU A 320 3.55 -10.33 -7.49
C GLU A 320 4.52 -11.25 -8.25
N ILE A 321 4.40 -12.56 -8.00
CA ILE A 321 4.99 -13.61 -8.84
C ILE A 321 3.88 -14.31 -9.62
N ARG A 322 4.17 -14.75 -10.84
CA ARG A 322 3.25 -15.46 -11.73
C ARG A 322 3.95 -16.51 -12.58
N ASP A 323 3.15 -17.38 -13.18
CA ASP A 323 3.57 -18.42 -14.13
C ASP A 323 4.77 -19.23 -13.58
N VAL A 324 4.66 -19.60 -12.30
CA VAL A 324 5.74 -20.22 -11.55
C VAL A 324 5.76 -21.70 -11.87
N SER A 325 6.91 -22.20 -12.32
CA SER A 325 7.13 -23.62 -12.54
C SER A 325 8.44 -24.09 -11.93
N PHE A 326 8.48 -25.38 -11.58
CA PHE A 326 9.67 -26.06 -11.08
C PHE A 326 9.96 -27.28 -11.95
N ARG A 327 11.16 -27.32 -12.53
CA ARG A 327 11.64 -28.38 -13.45
C ARG A 327 10.66 -28.67 -14.59
N GLY A 328 9.99 -27.63 -15.07
CA GLY A 328 9.02 -27.70 -16.18
C GLY A 328 7.58 -27.96 -15.76
N HIS A 329 7.30 -28.23 -14.47
CA HIS A 329 5.94 -28.44 -13.97
C HIS A 329 5.38 -27.15 -13.33
N PRO A 330 4.16 -26.71 -13.70
CA PRO A 330 3.46 -25.59 -13.06
C PRO A 330 3.29 -25.79 -11.55
N VAL A 331 3.37 -24.70 -10.80
CA VAL A 331 3.26 -24.67 -9.35
C VAL A 331 2.29 -23.57 -8.90
N LEU A 332 2.46 -22.34 -9.39
CA LEU A 332 1.58 -21.21 -9.08
C LEU A 332 1.20 -20.46 -10.35
N ARG A 333 -0.08 -20.11 -10.46
CA ARG A 333 -0.52 -19.08 -11.41
C ARG A 333 -0.09 -17.71 -10.93
N SER A 334 -0.31 -17.40 -9.65
CA SER A 334 0.13 -16.15 -9.03
C SER A 334 0.25 -16.25 -7.51
N ALA A 335 1.08 -15.40 -6.91
CA ALA A 335 1.04 -15.17 -5.46
C ALA A 335 1.44 -13.73 -5.12
N LYS A 336 0.74 -13.11 -4.17
CA LYS A 336 0.93 -11.70 -3.74
C LYS A 336 0.38 -11.44 -2.33
N ILE A 337 0.78 -10.31 -1.75
CA ILE A 337 0.27 -9.83 -0.46
C ILE A 337 -0.63 -8.62 -0.74
N VAL A 338 -1.93 -8.86 -0.80
CA VAL A 338 -2.92 -7.90 -1.31
C VAL A 338 -3.24 -6.78 -0.32
N ASP A 339 -3.03 -7.02 0.97
CA ASP A 339 -3.31 -6.01 2.00
C ASP A 339 -2.54 -6.31 3.30
N TRP A 340 -2.44 -5.30 4.16
CA TRP A 340 -2.00 -5.45 5.55
C TRP A 340 -3.04 -4.82 6.47
N HIS A 341 -3.84 -5.65 7.14
CA HIS A 341 -4.76 -5.14 8.14
C HIS A 341 -4.02 -4.92 9.44
N VAL A 342 -4.10 -3.72 9.99
CA VAL A 342 -3.46 -3.35 11.24
C VAL A 342 -4.50 -2.84 12.21
N ALA A 343 -4.65 -3.53 13.33
CA ALA A 343 -5.54 -3.12 14.41
C ALA A 343 -4.72 -2.65 15.62
N TYR A 344 -5.09 -1.51 16.20
CA TYR A 344 -4.44 -0.96 17.39
C TYR A 344 -5.37 -0.98 18.60
N GLN A 345 -4.78 -1.26 19.77
CA GLN A 345 -5.49 -1.18 21.03
C GLN A 345 -5.66 0.28 21.49
N GLU A 346 -6.80 0.63 22.10
CA GLU A 346 -7.00 1.95 22.71
C GLU A 346 -6.05 2.15 23.90
N ARG A 347 -5.52 3.37 24.03
CA ARG A 347 -4.67 3.76 25.16
C ARG A 347 -5.49 3.74 26.45
N GLY A 348 -5.23 2.76 27.32
CA GLY A 348 -5.94 2.59 28.60
C GLY A 348 -7.05 1.53 28.58
N GLY A 349 -7.24 0.81 27.48
CA GLY A 349 -8.07 -0.40 27.45
C GLY A 349 -7.51 -1.51 28.34
N GLU A 350 -8.34 -2.48 28.71
CA GLU A 350 -7.90 -3.63 29.49
C GLU A 350 -6.72 -4.30 28.79
N ARG A 351 -5.61 -4.52 29.52
CA ARG A 351 -4.45 -5.26 29.01
C ARG A 351 -4.99 -6.58 28.47
N LEU A 352 -4.78 -6.82 27.16
CA LEU A 352 -5.14 -8.08 26.52
C LEU A 352 -4.67 -9.22 27.41
N ASP A 353 -5.54 -10.20 27.64
CA ASP A 353 -5.18 -11.37 28.39
C ASP A 353 -3.99 -12.07 27.71
N THR A 354 -2.79 -11.86 28.27
CA THR A 354 -1.53 -12.48 27.84
C THR A 354 -1.31 -13.84 28.52
N SER A 355 -2.30 -14.36 29.25
CA SER A 355 -2.10 -15.46 30.21
C SER A 355 -2.14 -16.86 29.62
N HIS A 356 -2.35 -17.01 28.32
CA HIS A 356 -2.36 -18.33 27.68
C HIS A 356 -1.27 -18.45 26.61
N PRO A 357 -0.01 -18.72 27.00
CA PRO A 357 0.95 -19.30 26.07
C PRO A 357 0.37 -20.64 25.58
N VAL A 358 0.00 -20.71 24.30
CA VAL A 358 -0.30 -21.99 23.67
C VAL A 358 1.04 -22.58 23.27
N THR A 359 1.31 -23.80 23.75
CA THR A 359 2.47 -24.56 23.30
C THR A 359 1.99 -25.44 22.15
N LEU A 360 2.38 -25.11 20.92
CA LEU A 360 2.10 -25.94 19.74
C LEU A 360 3.39 -26.69 19.39
N ALA A 361 3.35 -28.01 19.36
CA ALA A 361 4.50 -28.87 19.03
C ALA A 361 5.79 -28.57 19.85
N GLY A 362 5.65 -28.16 21.11
CA GLY A 362 6.78 -27.83 21.99
C GLY A 362 7.36 -26.42 21.83
N HIS A 363 6.78 -25.60 20.95
CA HIS A 363 7.16 -24.20 20.77
C HIS A 363 6.14 -23.27 21.44
N ARG A 364 6.63 -22.31 22.22
CA ARG A 364 5.79 -21.30 22.88
C ARG A 364 5.37 -20.26 21.84
N VAL A 365 4.07 -20.12 21.64
CA VAL A 365 3.50 -19.16 20.70
C VAL A 365 2.70 -18.13 21.49
N GLU A 366 2.91 -16.83 21.21
CA GLU A 366 2.22 -15.71 21.88
C GLU A 366 1.15 -15.14 20.92
N PHE A 367 -0.14 -15.34 21.23
CA PHE A 367 -1.26 -14.85 20.42
C PHE A 367 -2.41 -14.29 21.27
N VAL A 368 -3.30 -13.53 20.62
CA VAL A 368 -4.48 -12.89 21.18
C VAL A 368 -5.74 -13.56 20.63
N ARG A 369 -6.40 -14.43 21.41
CA ARG A 369 -7.74 -14.92 21.09
C ARG A 369 -8.70 -13.73 21.09
N GLY A 370 -9.24 -13.40 19.93
CA GLY A 370 -10.13 -12.26 19.72
C GLY A 370 -11.55 -12.49 20.25
N GLU A 371 -11.69 -12.96 21.48
CA GLU A 371 -12.99 -13.04 22.16
C GLU A 371 -13.11 -11.88 23.15
N GLY A 372 -13.81 -10.83 22.73
CA GLY A 372 -14.08 -9.64 23.53
C GLY A 372 -13.13 -8.46 23.28
N ASP A 373 -13.73 -7.28 23.10
CA ASP A 373 -13.17 -5.94 23.33
C ASP A 373 -12.37 -5.20 22.23
N ARG A 374 -13.15 -4.35 21.52
CA ARG A 374 -12.89 -2.96 21.08
C ARG A 374 -11.44 -2.58 20.69
N TYR A 375 -11.04 -2.99 19.49
CA TYR A 375 -10.02 -2.28 18.71
C TYR A 375 -10.70 -1.12 17.99
N LEU A 376 -10.37 0.12 18.38
CA LEU A 376 -11.11 1.31 17.93
C LEU A 376 -10.55 1.96 16.66
N PHE A 377 -9.29 1.70 16.31
CA PHE A 377 -8.66 2.28 15.12
C PHE A 377 -7.61 1.35 14.50
N GLY A 378 -7.36 1.54 13.20
CA GLY A 378 -6.52 0.66 12.39
C GLY A 378 -6.43 1.16 10.97
N TYR A 379 -5.57 0.53 10.17
CA TYR A 379 -5.36 0.84 8.76
C TYR A 379 -5.33 -0.43 7.93
N ASN A 380 -5.69 -0.29 6.66
CA ASN A 380 -5.40 -1.27 5.63
C ASN A 380 -4.32 -0.69 4.74
N ASP A 381 -3.10 -1.21 4.87
CA ASP A 381 -1.94 -0.67 4.18
C ASP A 381 -1.72 -1.38 2.85
N ALA A 382 -2.15 -0.74 1.76
CA ALA A 382 -1.79 -1.14 0.41
C ALA A 382 -0.31 -0.81 0.10
N MET A 383 0.37 -1.73 -0.59
CA MET A 383 1.79 -1.64 -0.97
C MET A 383 1.93 -1.65 -2.49
N GLY A 384 2.86 -0.93 -3.09
CA GLY A 384 2.94 -0.97 -4.55
C GLY A 384 3.86 0.04 -5.20
N CYS A 385 3.61 0.22 -6.49
CA CYS A 385 4.37 1.06 -7.39
C CYS A 385 4.45 2.53 -6.91
N PRO A 386 5.58 3.22 -7.09
CA PRO A 386 5.77 4.57 -6.56
C PRO A 386 4.97 5.65 -7.30
N MET A 387 4.40 5.33 -8.46
CA MET A 387 3.56 6.22 -9.27
C MET A 387 2.37 5.43 -9.84
N PHE A 388 1.27 6.12 -10.12
CA PHE A 388 0.03 5.51 -10.67
C PHE A 388 -0.53 4.37 -9.80
N SER A 389 -0.39 4.50 -8.48
CA SER A 389 -0.68 3.49 -7.48
C SER A 389 -1.63 4.05 -6.42
N THR A 390 -2.50 3.19 -5.90
CA THR A 390 -3.38 3.49 -4.75
C THR A 390 -2.69 3.20 -3.41
N SER A 391 -1.45 2.69 -3.43
CA SER A 391 -0.71 2.26 -2.26
C SER A 391 -0.26 3.40 -1.36
N VAL A 392 -0.32 3.15 -0.05
CA VAL A 392 0.15 4.07 0.99
C VAL A 392 1.59 3.79 1.42
N VAL A 393 2.10 2.58 1.16
CA VAL A 393 3.50 2.18 1.40
C VAL A 393 4.19 1.87 0.07
N LEU A 394 5.07 2.76 -0.37
CA LEU A 394 5.64 2.70 -1.72
C LEU A 394 6.91 1.84 -1.79
N ALA A 395 7.12 1.21 -2.95
CA ALA A 395 8.33 0.46 -3.26
C ALA A 395 9.60 1.29 -3.01
N PHE A 396 10.56 0.70 -2.31
CA PHE A 396 11.86 1.27 -2.03
C PHE A 396 12.95 0.39 -2.62
N ASN A 397 13.75 0.95 -3.54
CA ASN A 397 14.55 0.19 -4.49
C ASN A 397 13.70 -0.76 -5.36
N GLY A 398 14.32 -1.37 -6.38
CA GLY A 398 13.69 -2.45 -7.15
C GLY A 398 13.82 -3.80 -6.44
N PRO A 399 13.08 -4.84 -6.91
CA PRO A 399 13.16 -6.19 -6.36
C PRO A 399 14.59 -6.73 -6.37
N GLN A 400 14.95 -7.53 -5.37
CA GLN A 400 16.28 -8.08 -5.17
C GLN A 400 16.24 -9.60 -5.12
N ILE A 401 17.19 -10.25 -5.80
CA ILE A 401 17.37 -11.70 -5.73
C ILE A 401 18.60 -11.98 -4.87
N ARG A 402 18.45 -12.87 -3.88
CA ARG A 402 19.53 -13.25 -2.94
C ARG A 402 19.56 -14.75 -2.71
N ASP A 403 20.71 -15.27 -2.32
CA ASP A 403 20.85 -16.69 -2.00
C ASP A 403 20.25 -16.99 -0.62
N LEU A 404 19.58 -18.14 -0.49
CA LEU A 404 19.18 -18.65 0.81
C LEU A 404 20.41 -19.15 1.58
N PRO A 405 20.46 -18.97 2.92
CA PRO A 405 21.54 -19.48 3.75
C PRO A 405 21.85 -20.96 3.51
N GLY A 406 23.13 -21.31 3.46
CA GLY A 406 23.58 -22.68 3.21
C GLY A 406 23.36 -23.16 1.78
N GLY A 407 23.09 -22.27 0.82
CA GLY A 407 22.98 -22.62 -0.59
C GLY A 407 21.76 -23.49 -0.94
N LYS A 408 20.71 -23.42 -0.12
CA LYS A 408 19.48 -24.23 -0.25
C LYS A 408 18.58 -23.81 -1.41
N GLY A 409 18.81 -22.62 -1.97
CA GLY A 409 18.04 -22.03 -3.06
C GLY A 409 18.23 -20.51 -3.07
N PHE A 410 17.20 -19.76 -3.44
CA PHE A 410 17.24 -18.30 -3.52
C PHE A 410 15.94 -17.66 -3.00
N MET A 411 15.96 -16.36 -2.76
CA MET A 411 14.80 -15.55 -2.40
C MET A 411 14.69 -14.33 -3.33
N LEU A 412 13.45 -13.96 -3.66
CA LEU A 412 13.09 -12.70 -4.29
C LEU A 412 12.46 -11.79 -3.23
N THR A 413 12.96 -10.57 -3.07
CA THR A 413 12.46 -9.63 -2.06
C THR A 413 12.15 -8.25 -2.63
N GLN A 414 11.14 -7.58 -2.09
CA GLN A 414 10.84 -6.17 -2.33
C GLN A 414 10.60 -5.45 -1.01
N ASP A 415 11.31 -4.34 -0.78
CA ASP A 415 11.12 -3.47 0.38
C ASP A 415 10.10 -2.38 0.04
N PHE A 416 9.11 -2.17 0.91
CA PHE A 416 8.12 -1.10 0.83
C PHE A 416 8.29 -0.22 2.05
N ARG A 417 8.36 1.12 1.88
CA ARG A 417 8.72 2.00 3.00
C ARG A 417 8.11 3.39 2.89
N ASN A 418 7.50 3.85 3.99
CA ASN A 418 7.13 5.25 4.14
C ASN A 418 8.39 6.13 4.33
N PRO A 419 8.43 7.36 3.76
CA PRO A 419 9.62 8.21 3.78
C PRO A 419 10.17 8.54 5.17
N LYS A 420 9.30 8.52 6.19
CA LYS A 420 9.60 8.93 7.57
C LYS A 420 9.90 7.74 8.50
N TRP A 421 9.89 6.50 8.00
CA TRP A 421 10.28 5.32 8.79
C TRP A 421 11.72 5.49 9.33
N PRO A 422 12.02 5.14 10.60
CA PRO A 422 11.24 4.34 11.55
C PRO A 422 10.36 5.14 12.52
N MET A 423 10.00 6.40 12.21
CA MET A 423 9.10 7.16 13.09
C MET A 423 7.75 6.44 13.25
N ALA A 424 7.06 6.68 14.37
CA ALA A 424 5.73 6.12 14.59
C ALA A 424 4.78 6.51 13.46
N CYS A 425 3.80 5.64 13.18
CA CYS A 425 2.87 5.73 12.04
C CYS A 425 3.55 5.79 10.66
N ASN A 426 4.77 5.26 10.54
CA ASN A 426 5.43 5.06 9.26
C ASN A 426 5.84 3.61 9.12
N TYR A 427 5.33 2.98 8.08
CA TYR A 427 5.40 1.55 7.89
C TYR A 427 6.58 1.17 7.00
N ARG A 428 7.06 -0.05 7.23
CA ARG A 428 8.04 -0.68 6.36
C ARG A 428 7.74 -2.17 6.32
N TYR A 429 7.42 -2.65 5.13
CA TYR A 429 7.12 -4.04 4.87
C TYR A 429 8.13 -4.60 3.88
N GLU A 430 8.39 -5.91 3.93
CA GLU A 430 9.06 -6.64 2.87
C GLU A 430 8.14 -7.76 2.40
N ASN A 431 7.97 -7.86 1.08
CA ASN A 431 7.41 -9.04 0.45
C ASN A 431 8.57 -9.93 0.03
N ARG A 432 8.49 -11.21 0.36
CA ARG A 432 9.56 -12.16 0.10
C ARG A 432 8.99 -13.48 -0.39
N TYR A 433 9.62 -14.04 -1.41
CA TYR A 433 9.37 -15.39 -1.89
C TYR A 433 10.66 -16.19 -1.77
N GLU A 434 10.60 -17.35 -1.13
CA GLU A 434 11.76 -18.23 -0.96
C GLU A 434 11.55 -19.49 -1.81
N PHE A 435 12.52 -19.84 -2.65
CA PHE A 435 12.47 -20.97 -3.56
C PHE A 435 13.63 -21.92 -3.28
N TYR A 436 13.31 -23.19 -3.06
CA TYR A 436 14.27 -24.20 -2.61
C TYR A 436 14.58 -25.18 -3.74
N LYS A 437 15.80 -25.75 -3.73
CA LYS A 437 16.27 -26.71 -4.75
C LYS A 437 15.52 -28.04 -4.75
N ASP A 438 14.80 -28.33 -3.66
CA ASP A 438 13.97 -29.52 -3.51
C ASP A 438 12.54 -29.34 -4.08
N GLY A 439 12.21 -28.15 -4.59
CA GLY A 439 10.88 -27.82 -5.09
C GLY A 439 9.98 -27.18 -4.04
N SER A 440 10.41 -27.05 -2.79
CA SER A 440 9.67 -26.28 -1.79
C SER A 440 9.68 -24.79 -2.12
N PHE A 441 8.67 -24.07 -1.66
CA PHE A 441 8.65 -22.61 -1.69
C PHE A 441 7.95 -22.00 -0.46
N ARG A 442 8.16 -20.71 -0.22
CA ARG A 442 7.47 -19.93 0.81
C ARG A 442 6.97 -18.60 0.24
N VAL A 443 5.78 -18.20 0.67
CA VAL A 443 5.24 -16.85 0.48
C VAL A 443 5.36 -16.14 1.83
N VAL A 444 6.12 -15.05 1.88
CA VAL A 444 6.57 -14.46 3.15
C VAL A 444 6.27 -12.97 3.21
N GLY A 445 5.61 -12.57 4.30
CA GLY A 445 5.45 -11.17 4.69
C GLY A 445 6.41 -10.84 5.84
N VAL A 446 7.03 -9.66 5.80
CA VAL A 446 7.87 -9.19 6.89
C VAL A 446 7.49 -7.77 7.28
N ASN A 447 7.11 -7.55 8.53
CA ASN A 447 6.98 -6.20 9.07
C ASN A 447 8.26 -5.79 9.79
N LYS A 448 8.82 -4.65 9.37
CA LYS A 448 10.08 -4.07 9.85
C LYS A 448 9.86 -2.78 10.66
N GLY A 449 8.68 -2.56 11.25
CA GLY A 449 8.39 -1.33 11.97
C GLY A 449 7.23 -1.45 12.95
N ARG A 450 7.23 -0.53 13.92
CA ARG A 450 6.28 -0.52 15.05
C ARG A 450 4.88 -0.04 14.72
N GLY A 451 4.67 0.59 13.57
CA GLY A 451 3.39 1.25 13.24
C GLY A 451 3.08 2.43 14.17
N CYS A 452 1.80 2.62 14.49
CA CYS A 452 1.31 3.77 15.27
C CYS A 452 1.30 3.61 16.80
N ALA A 453 1.40 2.39 17.33
CA ALA A 453 1.33 2.15 18.77
C ALA A 453 2.22 0.99 19.20
N ASP A 454 2.37 0.83 20.52
CA ASP A 454 3.06 -0.27 21.19
C ASP A 454 2.27 -1.59 21.18
N HIS A 455 0.96 -1.53 20.92
CA HIS A 455 0.05 -2.69 20.88
C HIS A 455 -0.73 -2.73 19.56
N ALA A 456 -0.22 -3.53 18.62
CA ALA A 456 -0.75 -3.67 17.27
C ALA A 456 -0.83 -5.15 16.88
N ILE A 457 -1.90 -5.50 16.17
CA ILE A 457 -2.05 -6.79 15.50
C ILE A 457 -1.97 -6.54 14.00
N TYR A 458 -0.98 -7.15 13.35
CA TYR A 458 -0.77 -7.14 11.92
C TYR A 458 -1.30 -8.43 11.30
N ARG A 459 -2.04 -8.28 10.20
CA ARG A 459 -2.62 -9.38 9.43
C ARG A 459 -2.37 -9.17 7.93
N PRO A 460 -1.19 -9.56 7.41
CA PRO A 460 -0.94 -9.53 5.97
C PRO A 460 -1.84 -10.54 5.27
N VAL A 461 -2.57 -10.10 4.25
CA VAL A 461 -3.47 -10.98 3.49
C VAL A 461 -2.71 -11.53 2.29
N MET A 462 -2.34 -12.81 2.34
CA MET A 462 -1.60 -13.47 1.25
C MET A 462 -2.60 -14.19 0.33
N ARG A 463 -2.59 -13.86 -0.96
CA ARG A 463 -3.36 -14.57 -2.00
C ARG A 463 -2.41 -15.48 -2.77
N ILE A 464 -2.71 -16.77 -2.84
CA ILE A 464 -1.88 -17.80 -3.46
C ILE A 464 -2.75 -18.63 -4.39
N ASP A 465 -2.58 -18.40 -5.68
CA ASP A 465 -3.34 -19.02 -6.77
C ASP A 465 -2.52 -20.16 -7.36
N THR A 466 -2.94 -21.39 -7.09
CA THR A 466 -2.19 -22.57 -7.52
C THR A 466 -2.45 -22.89 -8.99
N ASP A 467 -1.52 -23.62 -9.58
CA ASP A 467 -1.70 -24.16 -10.93
C ASP A 467 -1.01 -25.52 -10.95
N LEU A 468 -1.61 -26.51 -10.28
CA LEU A 468 -0.99 -27.83 -10.15
C LEU A 468 -1.49 -28.76 -11.25
N GLY A 469 -0.57 -29.49 -11.89
CA GLY A 469 -0.93 -30.55 -12.84
C GLY A 469 -1.31 -30.07 -14.24
N ASP A 470 -0.66 -29.03 -14.77
CA ASP A 470 -0.81 -28.61 -16.18
C ASP A 470 -2.26 -28.28 -16.61
N GLY A 471 -3.02 -27.64 -15.72
CA GLY A 471 -4.43 -27.29 -15.95
C GLY A 471 -5.43 -28.35 -15.49
N GLU A 472 -4.98 -29.36 -14.75
CA GLU A 472 -5.87 -30.16 -13.91
C GLU A 472 -6.47 -29.33 -12.77
N HIS A 473 -7.69 -29.68 -12.37
CA HIS A 473 -8.27 -29.11 -11.17
C HIS A 473 -7.57 -29.63 -9.92
N GLU A 474 -7.45 -28.79 -8.91
CA GLU A 474 -6.89 -29.16 -7.62
C GLU A 474 -7.96 -29.61 -6.63
N SER A 475 -7.52 -30.43 -5.68
CA SER A 475 -8.27 -30.78 -4.47
C SER A 475 -7.50 -30.29 -3.24
N PHE A 476 -8.26 -29.87 -2.23
CA PHE A 476 -7.74 -29.47 -0.94
C PHE A 476 -8.18 -30.47 0.14
N ALA A 477 -7.28 -30.78 1.07
CA ALA A 477 -7.56 -31.64 2.20
C ALA A 477 -6.88 -31.15 3.48
N ASP A 478 -7.55 -31.31 4.60
CA ASP A 478 -6.97 -31.23 5.94
C ASP A 478 -6.79 -32.63 6.54
N TYR A 479 -5.88 -32.78 7.49
CA TYR A 479 -5.60 -34.07 8.13
C TYR A 479 -6.19 -34.13 9.54
N ASN A 480 -7.11 -35.04 9.83
CA ASN A 480 -7.82 -35.02 11.12
C ASN A 480 -7.21 -35.91 12.22
N GLY A 481 -5.95 -36.34 12.06
CA GLY A 481 -5.29 -37.31 12.94
C GLY A 481 -5.38 -38.76 12.45
N SER A 482 -6.43 -39.11 11.70
CA SER A 482 -6.67 -40.48 11.20
C SER A 482 -6.50 -40.62 9.69
N GLY A 483 -6.53 -39.52 8.94
CA GLY A 483 -6.39 -39.49 7.49
C GLY A 483 -6.63 -38.11 6.90
N TRP A 484 -6.47 -38.02 5.58
CA TRP A 484 -6.80 -36.83 4.80
C TRP A 484 -8.30 -36.75 4.55
N HIS A 485 -8.91 -35.64 4.94
CA HIS A 485 -10.30 -35.32 4.66
C HIS A 485 -10.38 -34.30 3.53
N LEU A 486 -11.03 -34.66 2.43
CA LEU A 486 -11.19 -33.78 1.27
C LEU A 486 -12.28 -32.74 1.52
N TRP A 487 -12.03 -31.50 1.14
CA TRP A 487 -13.01 -30.44 1.21
C TRP A 487 -13.95 -30.51 0.00
N GLU A 488 -15.25 -30.43 0.24
CA GLU A 488 -16.28 -30.45 -0.81
C GLU A 488 -16.81 -29.06 -1.16
N HIS A 489 -16.61 -28.10 -0.27
CA HIS A 489 -17.05 -26.71 -0.40
C HIS A 489 -15.92 -25.77 0.01
N GLU A 490 -15.98 -24.54 -0.49
CA GLU A 490 -15.15 -23.46 0.02
C GLU A 490 -15.31 -23.29 1.53
N GLY A 491 -14.28 -22.78 2.19
CA GLY A 491 -14.33 -22.62 3.63
C GLY A 491 -13.07 -22.01 4.22
N VAL A 492 -12.98 -22.09 5.55
CA VAL A 492 -11.88 -21.57 6.35
C VAL A 492 -11.46 -22.58 7.41
N SER A 493 -10.15 -22.67 7.66
CA SER A 493 -9.54 -23.41 8.75
C SER A 493 -8.58 -22.50 9.51
N ARG A 494 -8.50 -22.67 10.84
CA ARG A 494 -7.51 -21.96 11.65
C ARG A 494 -6.38 -22.89 12.08
N THR A 495 -5.15 -22.41 11.91
CA THR A 495 -3.93 -23.20 12.16
C THR A 495 -3.67 -23.54 13.63
N ASP A 496 -4.39 -22.93 14.58
CA ASP A 496 -4.30 -23.20 16.02
C ASP A 496 -5.40 -24.13 16.56
N GLU A 497 -6.50 -24.31 15.80
CA GLU A 497 -7.56 -25.29 16.08
C GLU A 497 -7.21 -26.69 15.57
N VAL A 498 -6.06 -26.76 14.92
CA VAL A 498 -5.47 -27.90 14.28
C VAL A 498 -4.84 -28.77 15.40
N SER A 499 -5.36 -29.99 15.62
CA SER A 499 -4.96 -30.95 16.68
C SER A 499 -3.47 -31.34 16.73
N ASP A 500 -2.88 -31.68 17.88
CA ASP A 500 -1.47 -32.16 17.92
C ASP A 500 -1.19 -33.48 17.13
N ALA A 501 -2.20 -34.11 16.54
CA ALA A 501 -2.15 -35.40 15.86
C ALA A 501 -1.86 -35.36 14.34
N TYR A 502 -1.38 -34.26 13.76
CA TYR A 502 -0.96 -34.25 12.34
C TYR A 502 0.21 -35.19 12.07
N LEU A 503 0.41 -35.56 10.79
CA LEU A 503 1.60 -36.26 10.28
C LEU A 503 2.89 -35.46 10.56
N GLY A 504 3.32 -35.39 11.82
CA GLY A 504 4.54 -34.79 12.33
C GLY A 504 4.81 -33.31 12.02
N ARG A 505 4.04 -32.64 11.14
CA ARG A 505 4.34 -31.29 10.63
C ARG A 505 3.26 -30.63 9.74
N PHE A 506 2.50 -31.39 8.95
CA PHE A 506 1.71 -30.83 7.83
C PHE A 506 0.19 -30.98 8.02
N PRO A 507 -0.54 -29.90 8.30
CA PRO A 507 -1.99 -29.98 8.50
C PRO A 507 -2.84 -29.97 7.26
N TYR A 508 -2.29 -29.49 6.13
CA TYR A 508 -3.04 -29.37 4.88
C TYR A 508 -2.26 -29.94 3.70
N ARG A 509 -3.00 -30.34 2.67
CA ARG A 509 -2.49 -30.77 1.39
C ARG A 509 -3.33 -30.15 0.27
N ILE A 510 -2.65 -29.65 -0.75
CA ILE A 510 -3.25 -29.27 -2.03
C ILE A 510 -2.58 -30.08 -3.14
N ALA A 511 -3.37 -30.69 -4.01
CA ALA A 511 -2.84 -31.55 -5.06
C ALA A 511 -3.77 -31.66 -6.27
N PRO A 512 -3.25 -31.96 -7.48
CA PRO A 512 -4.07 -32.36 -8.61
C PRO A 512 -4.97 -33.53 -8.24
N VAL A 513 -6.22 -33.53 -8.72
CA VAL A 513 -7.19 -34.60 -8.43
C VAL A 513 -6.69 -35.97 -8.89
N ASN A 514 -5.99 -36.04 -10.04
CA ASN A 514 -5.57 -37.30 -10.64
C ASN A 514 -4.15 -37.73 -10.23
N ASP A 515 -3.34 -36.82 -9.69
CA ASP A 515 -1.99 -37.12 -9.20
C ASP A 515 -1.70 -36.44 -7.84
N PRO A 516 -2.17 -37.03 -6.73
CA PRO A 516 -1.90 -36.50 -5.40
C PRO A 516 -0.41 -36.39 -5.02
N ALA A 517 0.48 -37.12 -5.71
CA ALA A 517 1.92 -37.10 -5.43
C ALA A 517 2.63 -35.88 -6.05
N ALA A 518 2.02 -35.25 -7.06
CA ALA A 518 2.46 -33.99 -7.66
C ALA A 518 2.05 -32.75 -6.84
N GLY A 519 1.32 -32.93 -5.74
CA GLY A 519 0.87 -31.85 -4.87
C GLY A 519 1.90 -31.34 -3.87
N TYR A 520 1.43 -30.48 -2.97
CA TYR A 520 2.18 -29.89 -1.88
C TYR A 520 1.48 -30.10 -0.54
N TYR A 521 2.27 -30.42 0.47
CA TYR A 521 1.90 -30.18 1.85
C TYR A 521 2.08 -28.70 2.20
N ILE A 522 1.20 -28.16 3.04
CA ILE A 522 1.28 -26.80 3.54
C ILE A 522 1.68 -26.86 5.00
N GLU A 523 2.82 -26.25 5.31
CA GLU A 523 3.41 -26.14 6.65
C GLU A 523 3.22 -24.70 7.16
N PRO A 524 2.30 -24.46 8.10
CA PRO A 524 2.19 -23.18 8.77
C PRO A 524 3.47 -22.82 9.53
N ASN A 525 3.72 -21.52 9.70
CA ASN A 525 4.83 -21.07 10.51
C ASN A 525 4.46 -21.14 12.00
N HIS A 526 5.27 -21.85 12.76
CA HIS A 526 5.23 -21.99 14.22
C HIS A 526 6.53 -21.48 14.87
N GLY A 527 7.39 -20.77 14.14
CA GLY A 527 8.73 -20.36 14.61
C GLY A 527 9.87 -21.29 14.18
N GLN A 528 9.57 -22.33 13.40
CA GLN A 528 10.50 -23.42 13.07
C GLN A 528 11.49 -23.10 11.95
N PHE A 529 11.33 -21.99 11.23
CA PHE A 529 12.12 -21.69 10.03
C PHE A 529 13.46 -20.98 10.31
N HIS A 530 13.80 -20.74 11.58
CA HIS A 530 15.04 -20.06 12.01
C HIS A 530 15.24 -18.66 11.40
N ASP A 531 14.16 -17.97 11.05
CA ASP A 531 14.12 -16.61 10.50
C ASP A 531 13.66 -15.57 11.54
N GLY A 532 13.64 -15.97 12.82
CA GLY A 532 13.20 -15.15 13.95
C GLY A 532 11.69 -15.05 14.10
N SER A 533 10.90 -15.78 13.30
CA SER A 533 9.45 -15.82 13.45
C SER A 533 9.02 -16.40 14.81
N ARG A 534 7.87 -15.94 15.30
CA ARG A 534 7.24 -16.40 16.55
C ARG A 534 5.97 -17.22 16.32
N GLY A 535 5.67 -17.61 15.08
CA GLY A 535 4.45 -18.30 14.68
C GLY A 535 3.38 -17.38 14.09
N ASP A 536 2.52 -17.96 13.24
CA ASP A 536 1.59 -17.22 12.38
C ASP A 536 0.16 -17.16 12.91
N HIS A 537 -0.36 -18.20 13.58
CA HIS A 537 -1.78 -18.30 13.98
C HIS A 537 -2.76 -17.87 12.87
N ALA A 538 -2.52 -18.41 11.68
CA ALA A 538 -3.21 -17.97 10.48
C ALA A 538 -4.61 -18.57 10.34
N SER A 539 -5.50 -17.77 9.75
CA SER A 539 -6.67 -18.25 9.02
C SER A 539 -6.23 -18.68 7.62
N LEU A 540 -6.64 -19.87 7.18
CA LEU A 540 -6.47 -20.37 5.82
C LEU A 540 -7.84 -20.52 5.17
N PHE A 541 -8.13 -19.69 4.18
CA PHE A 541 -9.32 -19.81 3.35
C PHE A 541 -8.99 -20.52 2.04
N VAL A 542 -9.94 -21.30 1.56
CA VAL A 542 -9.87 -21.97 0.26
C VAL A 542 -11.09 -21.55 -0.54
N THR A 543 -10.84 -20.85 -1.65
CA THR A 543 -11.88 -20.39 -2.57
C THR A 543 -11.67 -20.98 -3.95
N ARG A 544 -12.75 -21.08 -4.71
CA ARG A 544 -12.73 -21.33 -6.14
C ARG A 544 -12.22 -20.06 -6.83
N PHE A 545 -11.41 -20.24 -7.87
CA PHE A 545 -10.88 -19.10 -8.63
C PHE A 545 -12.00 -18.31 -9.30
N HIS A 546 -12.05 -17.01 -8.97
CA HIS A 546 -12.76 -15.98 -9.72
C HIS A 546 -11.82 -14.82 -10.03
N ARG A 547 -12.03 -14.20 -11.19
CA ARG A 547 -11.10 -13.17 -11.70
C ARG A 547 -11.22 -11.86 -10.91
N GLU A 548 -12.41 -11.54 -10.47
CA GLU A 548 -12.77 -10.40 -9.63
C GLU A 548 -12.21 -10.50 -8.21
N GLU A 549 -11.74 -11.68 -7.79
CA GLU A 549 -11.17 -11.95 -6.47
C GLU A 549 -9.65 -11.80 -6.47
N GLY A 550 -9.13 -10.75 -7.12
CA GLY A 550 -7.73 -10.37 -7.04
C GLY A 550 -6.79 -11.04 -8.02
N ASP A 551 -7.26 -11.55 -9.15
CA ASP A 551 -6.38 -11.95 -10.25
C ASP A 551 -5.60 -10.73 -10.82
N THR A 552 -6.22 -9.55 -10.81
CA THR A 552 -5.56 -8.24 -11.05
C THR A 552 -5.43 -7.45 -9.75
N ASP A 553 -4.80 -6.26 -9.81
CA ASP A 553 -4.74 -5.30 -8.69
C ASP A 553 -6.08 -5.18 -7.97
N MET A 554 -6.07 -5.44 -6.66
CA MET A 554 -7.26 -5.40 -5.83
C MET A 554 -7.35 -4.10 -5.04
N LEU A 555 -8.59 -3.62 -4.86
CA LEU A 555 -8.85 -2.65 -3.81
C LEU A 555 -8.88 -3.36 -2.45
N THR A 556 -8.53 -2.63 -1.41
CA THR A 556 -8.53 -3.02 0.02
C THR A 556 -9.61 -4.05 0.39
N LEU A 557 -9.19 -5.09 1.11
CA LEU A 557 -10.04 -6.19 1.60
C LEU A 557 -10.47 -5.94 3.05
N GLY A 558 -11.64 -6.46 3.43
CA GLY A 558 -12.08 -6.54 4.82
C GLY A 558 -12.06 -5.21 5.60
N SER A 559 -11.99 -5.34 6.93
CA SER A 559 -11.88 -4.22 7.86
C SER A 559 -10.57 -4.30 8.62
N CYS A 560 -9.87 -3.16 8.70
CA CYS A 560 -8.68 -2.99 9.56
C CYS A 560 -8.91 -3.43 11.00
N CYS A 561 -10.13 -3.20 11.47
CA CYS A 561 -10.40 -2.92 12.86
C CYS A 561 -11.32 -3.98 13.49
N LYS A 562 -11.95 -4.81 12.66
CA LYS A 562 -12.67 -5.99 13.10
C LYS A 562 -11.73 -7.19 13.05
N LEU A 563 -11.48 -7.80 14.21
CA LEU A 563 -10.58 -8.96 14.31
C LEU A 563 -11.27 -10.28 14.03
N ASP A 564 -12.60 -10.30 13.95
CA ASP A 564 -13.43 -11.44 13.56
C ASP A 564 -13.62 -11.54 12.03
N GLU A 565 -13.14 -10.55 11.27
CA GLU A 565 -13.19 -10.51 9.80
C GLU A 565 -11.77 -10.33 9.23
N ASP A 566 -11.33 -11.22 8.35
CA ASP A 566 -10.03 -11.19 7.66
C ASP A 566 -10.14 -10.73 6.19
N GLY A 567 -11.35 -10.57 5.65
CA GLY A 567 -11.67 -10.09 4.31
C GLY A 567 -12.23 -11.17 3.37
N PRO A 568 -11.55 -12.32 3.18
CA PRO A 568 -12.00 -13.39 2.28
C PRO A 568 -13.33 -14.05 2.64
N GLU A 569 -13.90 -13.83 3.83
CA GLU A 569 -15.22 -14.36 4.23
C GLU A 569 -16.32 -14.01 3.22
N ARG A 570 -16.19 -12.86 2.55
CA ARG A 570 -17.14 -12.39 1.53
C ARG A 570 -17.18 -13.26 0.27
N PHE A 571 -16.13 -14.01 0.00
CA PHE A 571 -16.03 -14.89 -1.18
C PHE A 571 -16.67 -16.25 -0.92
N ILE A 572 -16.67 -16.72 0.33
CA ILE A 572 -17.22 -18.03 0.73
C ILE A 572 -18.67 -17.95 1.22
N THR A 573 -19.41 -16.88 0.90
CA THR A 573 -20.78 -16.65 1.37
C THR A 573 -21.74 -16.29 0.22
N PRO A 574 -22.62 -17.21 -0.21
CA PRO A 574 -22.68 -18.63 0.17
C PRO A 574 -21.47 -19.41 -0.37
N PRO A 575 -21.06 -20.51 0.30
CA PRO A 575 -19.89 -21.28 -0.13
C PRO A 575 -20.19 -22.04 -1.43
N GLU A 576 -19.28 -21.95 -2.40
CA GLU A 576 -19.36 -22.73 -3.64
C GLU A 576 -18.82 -24.15 -3.46
N SER A 577 -19.25 -25.06 -4.34
CA SER A 577 -18.70 -26.41 -4.36
C SER A 577 -17.33 -26.47 -5.05
N ILE A 578 -16.39 -27.14 -4.38
CA ILE A 578 -15.08 -27.53 -4.91
C ILE A 578 -14.93 -29.06 -4.99
N ALA A 579 -16.03 -29.79 -4.80
CA ALA A 579 -16.08 -31.24 -4.86
C ALA A 579 -15.68 -31.75 -6.26
N GLY A 580 -14.83 -32.79 -6.29
CA GLY A 580 -14.30 -33.35 -7.53
C GLY A 580 -13.22 -32.48 -8.20
N GLY A 581 -12.82 -31.37 -7.57
CA GLY A 581 -11.75 -30.49 -7.98
C GLY A 581 -12.22 -29.18 -8.61
N ALA A 582 -11.50 -28.11 -8.31
CA ALA A 582 -11.64 -26.80 -8.94
C ALA A 582 -10.27 -26.13 -9.09
N ASN A 583 -10.20 -25.00 -9.80
CA ASN A 583 -9.05 -24.11 -9.70
C ASN A 583 -9.10 -23.42 -8.34
N LEU A 584 -8.11 -23.63 -7.48
CA LEU A 584 -8.16 -23.16 -6.09
C LEU A 584 -7.27 -21.94 -5.82
N VAL A 585 -7.80 -21.01 -5.05
CA VAL A 585 -7.06 -19.88 -4.47
C VAL A 585 -7.01 -20.05 -2.96
N LEU A 586 -5.81 -20.04 -2.40
CA LEU A 586 -5.56 -20.07 -0.97
C LEU A 586 -5.36 -18.66 -0.46
N TRP A 587 -6.04 -18.30 0.63
CA TRP A 587 -5.81 -17.06 1.35
C TRP A 587 -5.22 -17.37 2.71
N TYR A 588 -3.97 -16.99 2.94
CA TYR A 588 -3.26 -17.24 4.19
C TYR A 588 -3.08 -15.93 4.95
N ILE A 589 -3.73 -15.80 6.10
CA ILE A 589 -3.77 -14.56 6.89
C ILE A 589 -3.24 -14.82 8.30
N PRO A 590 -1.93 -14.62 8.55
CA PRO A 590 -1.34 -14.73 9.87
C PRO A 590 -1.76 -13.57 10.77
N ARG A 591 -1.70 -13.76 12.09
CA ARG A 591 -2.04 -12.77 13.11
C ARG A 591 -0.83 -12.55 14.01
N ILE A 592 -0.22 -11.39 13.88
CA ILE A 592 1.07 -11.09 14.51
C ILE A 592 0.94 -9.90 15.44
N ARG A 593 1.40 -10.04 16.67
CA ARG A 593 1.48 -8.93 17.62
C ARG A 593 2.88 -8.32 17.63
N ASN A 594 2.97 -6.99 17.71
CA ASN A 594 4.25 -6.35 18.03
C ASN A 594 4.62 -6.49 19.51
N ASP A 595 5.89 -6.31 19.81
CA ASP A 595 6.45 -6.37 21.16
C ASP A 595 7.54 -5.32 21.28
N ASP A 596 7.47 -4.47 22.31
CA ASP A 596 8.43 -3.40 22.60
C ASP A 596 9.22 -3.65 23.89
N ARG A 597 8.98 -4.79 24.56
CA ARG A 597 9.68 -5.14 25.79
C ARG A 597 11.17 -5.32 25.50
N PRO A 598 12.07 -4.67 26.27
CA PRO A 598 13.50 -4.78 26.06
C PRO A 598 13.99 -6.23 26.00
N GLY A 599 14.71 -6.59 24.92
CA GLY A 599 15.20 -7.95 24.68
C GLY A 599 14.18 -8.93 24.08
N HIS A 600 12.93 -8.51 23.94
CA HIS A 600 11.83 -9.26 23.34
C HIS A 600 11.21 -8.50 22.16
N GLU A 601 11.90 -7.51 21.58
CA GLU A 601 11.29 -6.67 20.56
C GLU A 601 10.94 -7.48 19.29
N TYR A 602 9.78 -7.18 18.69
CA TYR A 602 9.25 -7.90 17.52
C TYR A 602 8.24 -7.04 16.77
N CYS A 603 8.24 -7.09 15.43
CA CYS A 603 7.56 -6.09 14.60
C CYS A 603 7.90 -4.66 15.07
N TRP A 604 9.18 -4.40 15.35
CA TRP A 604 9.63 -3.17 15.98
C TRP A 604 10.79 -2.54 15.24
N ALA A 605 10.89 -1.23 15.32
CA ALA A 605 12.07 -0.50 14.89
C ALA A 605 12.22 0.75 15.74
N ASP A 606 13.46 1.09 16.06
CA ASP A 606 13.76 2.30 16.81
C ASP A 606 15.08 2.93 16.38
N THR A 607 15.24 4.21 16.69
CA THR A 607 16.49 4.95 16.46
C THR A 607 17.32 4.90 17.73
N VAL A 608 18.50 4.27 17.65
CA VAL A 608 19.45 4.11 18.76
C VAL A 608 20.73 4.87 18.48
N ILE A 609 21.42 5.34 19.51
CA ILE A 609 22.77 5.92 19.36
C ILE A 609 23.75 4.74 19.33
N GLY A 610 24.53 4.65 18.26
CA GLY A 610 25.56 3.63 18.07
C GLY A 610 26.82 3.93 18.86
N GLU A 611 27.74 2.97 18.89
CA GLU A 611 29.05 3.10 19.54
C GLU A 611 29.91 4.21 18.91
N ASP A 612 29.63 4.57 17.66
CA ASP A 612 30.25 5.67 16.93
C ASP A 612 29.64 7.05 17.29
N GLY A 613 28.67 7.10 18.20
CA GLY A 613 27.94 8.31 18.59
C GLY A 613 26.91 8.80 17.55
N ASN A 614 26.72 8.08 16.44
CA ASN A 614 25.73 8.42 15.42
C ASN A 614 24.39 7.74 15.70
N MET A 615 23.31 8.28 15.14
CA MET A 615 21.99 7.63 15.18
C MET A 615 21.91 6.52 14.14
N HIS A 616 21.57 5.30 14.58
CA HIS A 616 21.31 4.14 13.74
C HIS A 616 19.89 3.66 13.93
N VAL A 617 19.30 3.10 12.87
CA VAL A 617 18.01 2.42 13.01
C VAL A 617 18.25 0.96 13.34
N ARG A 618 17.78 0.53 14.51
CA ARG A 618 17.74 -0.88 14.89
C ARG A 618 16.37 -1.45 14.53
N VAL A 619 16.36 -2.61 13.91
CA VAL A 619 15.15 -3.27 13.40
C VAL A 619 15.03 -4.65 14.01
N TRP A 620 13.84 -4.95 14.53
CA TRP A 620 13.44 -6.26 15.02
C TRP A 620 12.25 -6.73 14.18
N PRO A 621 12.53 -7.36 13.03
CA PRO A 621 11.49 -7.72 12.08
C PRO A 621 10.61 -8.83 12.65
N CYS A 622 9.37 -8.87 12.19
CA CYS A 622 8.53 -10.07 12.33
C CYS A 622 8.25 -10.67 10.97
N THR A 623 8.59 -11.95 10.85
CA THR A 623 8.51 -12.74 9.62
C THR A 623 7.35 -13.71 9.74
N VAL A 624 6.53 -13.79 8.69
CA VAL A 624 5.38 -14.71 8.61
C VAL A 624 5.23 -15.32 7.24
N GLY A 625 4.50 -16.42 7.17
CA GLY A 625 4.04 -17.04 5.95
C GLY A 625 4.35 -18.54 5.88
N PRO A 626 3.52 -19.29 5.15
CA PRO A 626 3.59 -20.75 5.12
C PRO A 626 4.72 -21.24 4.21
N ARG A 627 5.09 -22.50 4.40
CA ARG A 627 5.93 -23.26 3.47
C ARG A 627 5.13 -24.32 2.75
N PHE A 628 5.34 -24.42 1.45
CA PHE A 628 4.80 -25.48 0.61
C PHE A 628 5.92 -26.48 0.35
N VAL A 629 5.68 -27.76 0.68
CA VAL A 629 6.66 -28.85 0.57
C VAL A 629 6.11 -29.89 -0.39
N PRO A 630 6.83 -30.27 -1.46
CA PRO A 630 6.35 -31.26 -2.42
C PRO A 630 6.03 -32.58 -1.72
N VAL A 631 4.87 -33.18 -2.01
CA VAL A 631 4.45 -34.47 -1.42
C VAL A 631 5.50 -35.54 -1.72
N SER A 632 6.01 -35.58 -2.96
CA SER A 632 7.06 -36.50 -3.40
C SER A 632 8.40 -36.38 -2.66
N SER A 633 8.66 -35.26 -1.98
CA SER A 633 9.90 -35.02 -1.23
C SER A 633 9.86 -35.58 0.20
N VAL A 634 8.66 -35.80 0.74
CA VAL A 634 8.47 -36.35 2.07
C VAL A 634 8.42 -37.86 1.95
N LYS A 635 9.46 -38.54 2.45
CA LYS A 635 9.36 -39.98 2.68
C LYS A 635 8.33 -40.19 3.77
N GLU A 636 7.21 -40.84 3.48
CA GLU A 636 6.31 -41.35 4.52
C GLU A 636 7.16 -42.24 5.43
N GLU A 637 7.55 -41.72 6.59
CA GLU A 637 7.93 -42.57 7.70
C GLU A 637 6.67 -43.34 8.08
N LYS A 638 6.54 -44.54 7.51
CA LYS A 638 5.59 -45.55 7.99
C LYS A 638 5.80 -45.66 9.49
N ARG A 639 4.87 -45.08 10.26
CA ARG A 639 4.71 -45.39 11.67
C ARG A 639 3.80 -46.60 11.82
#